data_AF-A0AAD4GGF0-F1
#
_entry.id   AF-A0AAD4GGF0-F1
#
_cell.length_a   1.000
_cell.length_b   1.000
_cell.length_c   1.000
_cell.angle_alpha   90.00
_cell.angle_beta   90.00
_cell.angle_gamma   90.00
#
_symmetry.space_group_name_H-M   'P 1'
#
loop_
_entity.id
_entity.type
_entity.pdbx_description
1 polymer ?
#
loop_
_entity_poly.entity_id
_entity_poly.type
_entity_poly.pdbx_seq_one_letter_code
_entity_poly.pdbx_strand_id
1 'polypeptide(L)'
;MASSEFFDSGHEAEVSAEETWSRLSKNIREIHNHNASKLSFEENYRYAYNMVLYKSGSMLYKGVCQLVTENVERLAQEEIVPTFPSRGGSDPMQQGQEAELLLRALRRVWDDHTGNMSKLRDILKYMDRVYTKSNDVPEIWDAGLELFLKCIIRPPIQDHVVSAVLTLIQIERDGYVISCSAVKECVDVLLQLVMDQEGKTVYKKDLEPAILSASEVFYKAEAERLVSTCDAPEYLRRAEGRFESETSRTHHYLHSQTGSPLLRTLEKYLLTQNITTVINMPNSGLDSMIDLDKVEDLNRLFRLFTLVPTGLPTLRRSLKDSTLRRGKDINQSSITTDVAEDVDVDVDEIDTTATAAKGKGKGKARGPPQTLSLALKWVQDVLDLKDRFDRLWKKAFESNRELESALNEGFEDFVNLNEKAPEFISLFIDENLKKGLKGKTDIEVDMVLDKTITVFRYITEKDAFERYYKNHLAKRLLFGRSVSDDAERGMLAKLKVECGYQFTQKLEGMFNDMRISSETMQGYRQHLQNISPLGLEISVTVMTSTFWPMSYTASTCVFPEILSRSCKNFESFYLSRHSGRRLTWQPSLGNADVRVQFKARKHDLNVSTFALIILLLFEDVGDDGFLTYEEIKSTTLIPEQELQRHLQSLACAKFKILKKHPPGRDVHPEDSFSFNAGFICPMQRIKISTVSARVESTEERKETRDRIDEERQYQTEACIVRVMKDRKQMSHNDLINEVTRQLATRFQPNPQDIKKRIETLIDREYLERCDDRKSYKYLVRR
;
A
#
# COMPACT_ATOMS: atom_id res chain seq x y z
N MET A 1 32.95 -33.43 -84.47
CA MET A 1 32.28 -34.60 -85.08
C MET A 1 30.79 -34.47 -84.74
N ALA A 2 29.79 -34.60 -85.62
CA ALA A 2 29.69 -34.64 -87.10
C ALA A 2 28.18 -34.63 -87.43
N SER A 3 27.61 -33.99 -88.47
CA SER A 3 28.08 -33.01 -89.48
C SER A 3 26.84 -32.27 -90.08
N SER A 4 27.05 -31.43 -91.10
CA SER A 4 26.19 -31.13 -92.28
C SER A 4 24.69 -31.47 -92.30
N GLU A 5 23.77 -30.71 -92.92
CA GLU A 5 23.74 -29.45 -93.70
C GLU A 5 22.24 -29.21 -94.04
N PHE A 6 21.83 -27.99 -94.41
CA PHE A 6 21.09 -27.66 -95.65
C PHE A 6 20.50 -26.23 -95.61
N PHE A 7 20.89 -25.45 -96.63
CA PHE A 7 20.22 -24.26 -97.21
C PHE A 7 20.09 -22.94 -96.41
N ASP A 8 21.07 -22.08 -96.70
CA ASP A 8 20.90 -20.65 -96.96
C ASP A 8 19.72 -20.34 -97.91
N SER A 9 18.87 -19.39 -97.52
CA SER A 9 18.33 -18.34 -98.42
C SER A 9 17.44 -17.37 -97.63
N GLY A 10 17.91 -16.12 -97.44
CA GLY A 10 17.12 -15.09 -96.76
C GLY A 10 17.92 -13.89 -96.27
N HIS A 11 18.34 -13.01 -97.19
CA HIS A 11 18.74 -11.65 -96.81
C HIS A 11 17.49 -10.87 -96.35
N GLU A 12 17.28 -10.73 -95.04
CA GLU A 12 16.59 -9.58 -94.47
C GLU A 12 17.65 -8.64 -93.86
N ALA A 13 17.50 -7.34 -94.11
CA ALA A 13 18.60 -6.39 -94.04
C ALA A 13 19.24 -6.23 -92.66
N GLU A 14 20.53 -5.85 -92.64
CA GLU A 14 21.14 -5.16 -91.50
C GLU A 14 20.42 -3.84 -91.24
N VAL A 15 19.32 -3.88 -90.49
CA VAL A 15 18.65 -2.68 -89.99
C VAL A 15 19.64 -2.01 -89.04
N SER A 16 20.08 -0.79 -89.38
CA SER A 16 21.02 -0.03 -88.56
C SER A 16 20.52 0.05 -87.11
N ALA A 17 21.43 -0.11 -86.15
CA ALA A 17 21.12 0.05 -84.73
C ALA A 17 20.48 1.41 -84.42
N GLU A 18 20.84 2.45 -85.18
CA GLU A 18 20.27 3.80 -85.08
C GLU A 18 18.81 3.86 -85.58
N GLU A 19 18.47 3.14 -86.66
CA GLU A 19 17.10 3.11 -87.18
C GLU A 19 16.19 2.30 -86.25
N THR A 20 16.69 1.16 -85.74
CA THR A 20 16.00 0.35 -84.73
C THR A 20 15.75 1.17 -83.46
N TRP A 21 16.76 1.92 -83.00
CA TRP A 21 16.61 2.84 -81.86
C TRP A 21 15.63 3.98 -82.14
N SER A 22 15.63 4.57 -83.33
CA SER A 22 14.70 5.63 -83.73
C SER A 22 13.23 5.17 -83.67
N ARG A 23 12.95 3.94 -84.14
CA ARG A 23 11.63 3.32 -84.05
C ARG A 23 11.24 3.01 -82.59
N LEU A 24 12.15 2.39 -81.82
CA LEU A 24 11.88 2.01 -80.43
C LEU A 24 11.72 3.23 -79.51
N SER A 25 12.53 4.27 -79.66
CA SER A 25 12.43 5.53 -78.89
C SER A 25 11.13 6.28 -79.15
N LYS A 26 10.64 6.29 -80.40
CA LYS A 26 9.30 6.80 -80.73
C LYS A 26 8.21 6.00 -80.01
N ASN A 27 8.29 4.68 -80.04
CA ASN A 27 7.31 3.80 -79.37
C ASN A 27 7.35 3.96 -77.84
N ILE A 28 8.53 4.16 -77.23
CA ILE A 28 8.67 4.49 -75.80
C ILE A 28 7.98 5.81 -75.46
N ARG A 29 8.13 6.85 -76.30
CA ARG A 29 7.40 8.12 -76.13
C ARG A 29 5.88 7.94 -76.24
N GLU A 30 5.39 7.08 -77.13
CA GLU A 30 3.96 6.74 -77.18
C GLU A 30 3.48 5.96 -75.94
N ILE A 31 4.34 5.16 -75.30
CA ILE A 31 4.03 4.51 -74.01
C ILE A 31 3.88 5.57 -72.91
N HIS A 32 4.80 6.53 -72.82
CA HIS A 32 4.75 7.65 -71.88
C HIS A 32 3.52 8.56 -72.11
N ASN A 33 3.07 8.72 -73.36
CA ASN A 33 1.87 9.46 -73.72
C ASN A 33 0.55 8.65 -73.58
N HIS A 34 0.56 7.55 -72.80
CA HIS A 34 -0.55 6.61 -72.61
C HIS A 34 -1.13 5.95 -73.89
N ASN A 35 -0.48 6.08 -75.05
CA ASN A 35 -0.90 5.50 -76.33
C ASN A 35 -0.49 4.02 -76.52
N ALA A 36 -0.02 3.35 -75.47
CA ALA A 36 0.53 2.00 -75.50
C ALA A 36 -0.39 0.93 -76.16
N SER A 37 -1.71 1.12 -76.14
CA SER A 37 -2.68 0.23 -76.79
C SER A 37 -2.60 0.20 -78.33
N LYS A 38 -1.91 1.18 -78.94
CA LYS A 38 -1.68 1.27 -80.39
C LYS A 38 -0.39 0.57 -80.85
N LEU A 39 0.35 -0.04 -79.93
CA LEU A 39 1.69 -0.60 -80.17
C LEU A 39 1.68 -2.13 -80.04
N SER A 40 2.47 -2.81 -80.88
CA SER A 40 2.74 -4.24 -80.69
C SER A 40 3.82 -4.45 -79.63
N PHE A 41 3.47 -5.08 -78.50
CA PHE A 41 4.43 -5.43 -77.45
C PHE A 41 5.50 -6.42 -77.95
N GLU A 42 5.11 -7.36 -78.81
CA GLU A 42 6.04 -8.33 -79.40
C GLU A 42 7.05 -7.66 -80.34
N GLU A 43 6.61 -6.70 -81.16
CA GLU A 43 7.48 -5.96 -82.07
C GLU A 43 8.50 -5.11 -81.29
N ASN A 44 8.05 -4.41 -80.23
CA ASN A 44 8.93 -3.63 -79.36
C ASN A 44 9.94 -4.51 -78.61
N TYR A 45 9.51 -5.68 -78.11
CA TYR A 45 10.41 -6.66 -77.51
C TYR A 45 11.44 -7.20 -78.53
N ARG A 46 11.04 -7.46 -79.78
CA ARG A 46 11.96 -7.88 -80.86
C ARG A 46 12.99 -6.78 -81.19
N TYR A 47 12.59 -5.51 -81.26
CA TYR A 47 13.54 -4.39 -81.45
C TYR A 47 14.56 -4.33 -80.32
N ALA A 48 14.13 -4.39 -79.05
CA ALA A 48 15.02 -4.42 -77.90
C ALA A 48 15.94 -5.65 -77.88
N TYR A 49 15.40 -6.84 -78.17
CA TYR A 49 16.13 -8.10 -78.26
C TYR A 49 17.25 -8.03 -79.31
N ASN A 50 16.93 -7.57 -80.52
CA ASN A 50 17.91 -7.43 -81.60
C ASN A 50 19.01 -6.43 -81.23
N MET A 51 18.68 -5.27 -80.65
CA MET A 51 19.70 -4.30 -80.22
C MET A 51 20.67 -4.86 -79.17
N VAL A 52 20.20 -5.69 -78.23
CA VAL A 52 21.08 -6.36 -77.25
C VAL A 52 21.91 -7.47 -77.91
N LEU A 53 21.31 -8.26 -78.80
CA LEU A 53 21.97 -9.35 -79.53
C LEU A 53 23.12 -8.82 -80.41
N TYR A 54 22.91 -7.73 -81.14
CA TYR A 54 23.92 -7.07 -81.98
C TYR A 54 24.82 -6.10 -81.20
N LYS A 55 25.14 -6.42 -79.92
CA LYS A 55 26.07 -5.70 -79.03
C LYS A 55 25.78 -4.20 -78.80
N SER A 56 24.61 -3.70 -79.18
CA SER A 56 24.22 -2.29 -79.06
C SER A 56 23.51 -1.96 -77.73
N GLY A 57 23.59 -2.85 -76.73
CA GLY A 57 22.91 -2.71 -75.44
C GLY A 57 23.26 -1.46 -74.63
N SER A 58 24.49 -0.92 -74.76
CA SER A 58 24.88 0.32 -74.05
C SER A 58 24.16 1.56 -74.59
N MET A 59 23.90 1.59 -75.90
CA MET A 59 23.11 2.65 -76.54
C MET A 59 21.64 2.56 -76.12
N LEU A 60 21.09 1.34 -76.12
CA LEU A 60 19.73 1.07 -75.68
C LEU A 60 19.51 1.49 -74.21
N TYR A 61 20.35 1.04 -73.28
CA TYR A 61 20.20 1.33 -71.86
C TYR A 61 20.28 2.83 -71.56
N LYS A 62 21.32 3.52 -72.06
CA LYS A 62 21.48 4.97 -71.87
C LYS A 62 20.34 5.77 -72.52
N GLY A 63 19.92 5.38 -73.72
CA GLY A 63 18.82 6.02 -74.44
C GLY A 63 17.48 5.87 -73.72
N VAL A 64 17.18 4.69 -73.15
CA VAL A 64 15.97 4.48 -72.33
C VAL A 64 16.03 5.35 -71.07
N CYS A 65 17.14 5.36 -70.34
CA CYS A 65 17.30 6.20 -69.15
C CYS A 65 17.12 7.70 -69.47
N GLN A 66 17.62 8.17 -70.62
CA GLN A 66 17.40 9.54 -71.07
C GLN A 66 15.91 9.83 -71.34
N LEU A 67 15.21 8.97 -72.08
CA LEU A 67 13.78 9.15 -72.38
C LEU A 67 12.89 9.11 -71.13
N VAL A 68 13.26 8.29 -70.13
CA VAL A 68 12.59 8.27 -68.82
C VAL A 68 12.87 9.56 -68.07
N THR A 69 14.11 10.07 -68.08
CA THR A 69 14.47 11.37 -67.48
C THR A 69 13.67 12.52 -68.10
N GLU A 70 13.65 12.63 -69.43
CA GLU A 70 12.88 13.64 -70.18
C GLU A 70 11.38 13.62 -69.80
N ASN A 71 10.80 12.44 -69.62
CA ASN A 71 9.39 12.32 -69.22
C ASN A 71 9.12 12.70 -67.77
N VAL A 72 9.99 12.26 -66.85
CA VAL A 72 9.88 12.54 -65.42
C VAL A 72 10.05 14.04 -65.14
N GLU A 73 11.00 14.70 -65.80
CA GLU A 73 11.20 16.15 -65.69
C GLU A 73 10.01 16.95 -66.25
N ARG A 74 9.41 16.51 -67.37
CA ARG A 74 8.17 17.10 -67.90
C ARG A 74 7.01 17.00 -66.90
N LEU A 75 6.75 15.80 -66.38
CA LEU A 75 5.68 15.57 -65.39
C LEU A 75 5.89 16.41 -64.12
N ALA A 76 7.15 16.61 -63.69
CA ALA A 76 7.47 17.50 -62.57
C ALA A 76 7.01 18.94 -62.82
N GLN A 77 7.28 19.48 -64.01
CA GLN A 77 6.93 20.86 -64.38
C GLN A 77 5.43 21.05 -64.61
N GLU A 78 4.75 20.05 -65.17
CA GLU A 78 3.33 20.15 -65.55
C GLU A 78 2.36 19.86 -64.39
N GLU A 79 2.63 18.86 -63.54
CA GLU A 79 1.70 18.41 -62.48
C GLU A 79 2.15 18.81 -61.06
N ILE A 80 3.45 18.84 -60.77
CA ILE A 80 3.96 19.02 -59.41
C ILE A 80 4.24 20.50 -59.07
N VAL A 81 5.06 21.18 -59.87
CA VAL A 81 5.45 22.58 -59.60
C VAL A 81 4.26 23.55 -59.44
N PRO A 82 3.15 23.44 -60.22
CA PRO A 82 1.98 24.30 -60.03
C PRO A 82 1.22 24.10 -58.71
N THR A 83 1.48 23.01 -57.99
CA THR A 83 0.81 22.67 -56.71
C THR A 83 1.61 23.08 -55.48
N PHE A 84 2.72 23.80 -55.64
CA PHE A 84 3.53 24.25 -54.51
C PHE A 84 2.75 25.25 -53.63
N PRO A 85 2.72 25.05 -52.29
CA PRO A 85 1.91 25.87 -51.40
C PRO A 85 2.36 27.34 -51.39
N SER A 86 1.38 28.23 -51.34
CA SER A 86 1.60 29.66 -51.34
C SER A 86 2.05 30.13 -49.95
N ARG A 87 3.18 30.84 -49.88
CA ARG A 87 3.82 31.31 -48.62
C ARG A 87 3.03 32.36 -47.80
N GLY A 88 1.71 32.48 -47.98
CA GLY A 88 0.88 33.56 -47.43
C GLY A 88 -0.47 33.17 -46.82
N GLY A 89 -0.87 31.89 -46.84
CA GLY A 89 -2.13 31.47 -46.20
C GLY A 89 -2.03 31.48 -44.66
N SER A 90 -2.90 32.22 -43.97
CA SER A 90 -2.95 32.26 -42.50
C SER A 90 -3.96 31.27 -41.89
N ASP A 91 -4.80 30.65 -42.70
CA ASP A 91 -5.84 29.69 -42.27
C ASP A 91 -5.29 28.24 -42.32
N PRO A 92 -5.27 27.50 -41.20
CA PRO A 92 -4.89 26.08 -41.18
C PRO A 92 -5.66 25.22 -42.18
N MET A 93 -6.94 25.51 -42.45
CA MET A 93 -7.75 24.71 -43.37
C MET A 93 -7.28 24.90 -44.83
N GLN A 94 -6.92 26.13 -45.22
CA GLN A 94 -6.36 26.41 -46.54
C GLN A 94 -4.97 25.75 -46.68
N GLN A 95 -4.11 25.87 -45.67
CA GLN A 95 -2.80 25.21 -45.65
C GLN A 95 -2.93 23.68 -45.79
N GLY A 96 -3.93 23.07 -45.14
CA GLY A 96 -4.24 21.64 -45.28
C GLY A 96 -4.66 21.25 -46.70
N GLN A 97 -5.47 22.06 -47.37
CA GLN A 97 -5.88 21.81 -48.76
C GLN A 97 -4.71 21.95 -49.74
N GLU A 98 -3.87 22.98 -49.60
CA GLU A 98 -2.66 23.15 -50.43
C GLU A 98 -1.67 22.00 -50.22
N ALA A 99 -1.49 21.55 -48.97
CA ALA A 99 -0.70 20.36 -48.65
C ALA A 99 -1.28 19.08 -49.28
N GLU A 100 -2.58 18.83 -49.16
CA GLU A 100 -3.23 17.66 -49.78
C GLU A 100 -3.07 17.65 -51.30
N LEU A 101 -3.24 18.79 -51.98
CA LEU A 101 -3.09 18.91 -53.43
C LEU A 101 -1.68 18.49 -53.88
N LEU A 102 -0.64 18.95 -53.19
CA LEU A 102 0.75 18.56 -53.47
C LEU A 102 0.97 17.04 -53.28
N LEU A 103 0.49 16.46 -52.18
CA LEU A 103 0.65 15.03 -51.93
C LEU A 103 -0.08 14.17 -52.98
N ARG A 104 -1.27 14.60 -53.41
CA ARG A 104 -2.02 13.92 -54.48
C ARG A 104 -1.39 14.08 -55.86
N ALA A 105 -0.81 15.24 -56.18
CA ALA A 105 -0.06 15.45 -57.41
C ALA A 105 1.18 14.53 -57.48
N LEU A 106 1.95 14.46 -56.40
CA LEU A 106 3.08 13.52 -56.29
C LEU A 106 2.63 12.07 -56.48
N ARG A 107 1.49 11.67 -55.88
CA ARG A 107 0.95 10.32 -56.03
C ARG A 107 0.54 10.00 -57.48
N ARG A 108 -0.09 10.94 -58.19
CA ARG A 108 -0.46 10.76 -59.61
C ARG A 108 0.76 10.56 -60.50
N VAL A 109 1.79 11.40 -60.33
CA VAL A 109 3.04 11.31 -61.10
C VAL A 109 3.80 10.00 -60.79
N TRP A 110 3.72 9.51 -59.54
CA TRP A 110 4.24 8.19 -59.19
C TRP A 110 3.49 7.03 -59.86
N ASP A 111 2.16 7.06 -59.85
CA ASP A 111 1.33 5.98 -60.43
C ASP A 111 1.46 5.93 -61.96
N ASP A 112 1.60 7.07 -62.64
CA ASP A 112 1.94 7.09 -64.08
C ASP A 112 3.35 6.54 -64.32
N HIS A 113 4.35 7.05 -63.59
CA HIS A 113 5.75 6.61 -63.74
C HIS A 113 5.89 5.10 -63.55
N THR A 114 5.42 4.56 -62.42
CA THR A 114 5.49 3.12 -62.14
C THR A 114 4.67 2.28 -63.11
N GLY A 115 3.49 2.76 -63.55
CA GLY A 115 2.69 2.14 -64.59
C GLY A 115 3.41 2.08 -65.95
N ASN A 116 4.20 3.09 -66.30
CA ASN A 116 5.00 3.11 -67.51
C ASN A 116 6.28 2.27 -67.38
N MET A 117 6.96 2.33 -66.23
CA MET A 117 8.13 1.50 -65.92
C MET A 117 7.80 -0.01 -65.96
N SER A 118 6.61 -0.44 -65.55
CA SER A 118 6.21 -1.85 -65.67
C SER A 118 6.15 -2.30 -67.13
N LYS A 119 5.58 -1.47 -68.03
CA LYS A 119 5.51 -1.75 -69.48
C LYS A 119 6.91 -1.79 -70.09
N LEU A 120 7.79 -0.87 -69.69
CA LEU A 120 9.18 -0.82 -70.14
C LEU A 120 9.98 -2.05 -69.71
N ARG A 121 9.86 -2.49 -68.45
CA ARG A 121 10.45 -3.74 -67.95
C ARG A 121 10.02 -4.95 -68.78
N ASP A 122 8.74 -5.03 -69.13
CA ASP A 122 8.22 -6.18 -69.89
C ASP A 122 8.74 -6.18 -71.35
N ILE A 123 8.92 -5.01 -71.97
CA ILE A 123 9.55 -4.82 -73.30
C ILE A 123 11.06 -5.07 -73.26
N LEU A 124 11.74 -4.62 -72.21
CA LEU A 124 13.20 -4.64 -72.07
C LEU A 124 13.72 -5.86 -71.29
N LYS A 125 12.85 -6.83 -70.99
CA LYS A 125 13.14 -8.05 -70.22
C LYS A 125 14.38 -8.84 -70.67
N TYR A 126 14.75 -8.79 -71.95
CA TYR A 126 15.99 -9.41 -72.43
C TYR A 126 17.24 -8.60 -72.06
N MET A 127 17.14 -7.27 -72.03
CA MET A 127 18.20 -6.37 -71.56
C MET A 127 18.47 -6.58 -70.06
N ASP A 128 17.42 -6.65 -69.24
CA ASP A 128 17.52 -6.93 -67.79
C ASP A 128 18.06 -8.34 -67.48
N ARG A 129 17.87 -9.29 -68.40
CA ARG A 129 18.41 -10.66 -68.24
C ARG A 129 19.88 -10.76 -68.63
N VAL A 130 20.36 -9.98 -69.59
CA VAL A 130 21.66 -10.18 -70.26
C VAL A 130 22.59 -8.98 -70.10
N TYR A 131 22.14 -7.77 -70.47
CA TYR A 131 23.01 -6.61 -70.51
C TYR A 131 23.35 -6.09 -69.11
N THR A 132 22.34 -5.88 -68.26
CA THR A 132 22.50 -5.32 -66.92
C THR A 132 23.46 -6.16 -66.06
N LYS A 133 23.24 -7.48 -66.03
CA LYS A 133 24.08 -8.46 -65.30
C LYS A 133 25.50 -8.58 -65.84
N SER A 134 25.72 -8.28 -67.11
CA SER A 134 27.05 -8.34 -67.74
C SER A 134 27.84 -7.04 -67.62
N ASN A 135 27.19 -5.94 -67.23
CA ASN A 135 27.79 -4.60 -67.15
C ASN A 135 27.70 -3.98 -65.73
N ASP A 136 27.14 -4.73 -64.77
CA ASP A 136 26.93 -4.31 -63.37
C ASP A 136 26.16 -2.98 -63.24
N VAL A 137 25.06 -2.86 -64.00
CA VAL A 137 24.14 -1.72 -63.95
C VAL A 137 22.74 -2.14 -63.46
N PRO A 138 21.97 -1.25 -62.80
CA PRO A 138 20.64 -1.59 -62.28
C PRO A 138 19.68 -2.13 -63.36
N GLU A 139 18.77 -3.02 -62.97
CA GLU A 139 17.64 -3.42 -63.82
C GLU A 139 16.77 -2.19 -64.14
N ILE A 140 16.07 -2.20 -65.27
CA ILE A 140 15.37 -1.02 -65.77
C ILE A 140 14.33 -0.48 -64.79
N TRP A 141 13.67 -1.36 -64.03
CA TRP A 141 12.77 -0.98 -62.95
C TRP A 141 13.50 -0.13 -61.89
N ASP A 142 14.62 -0.62 -61.37
CA ASP A 142 15.41 0.04 -60.32
C ASP A 142 16.04 1.34 -60.83
N ALA A 143 16.56 1.36 -62.06
CA ALA A 143 17.02 2.57 -62.73
C ALA A 143 15.89 3.62 -62.84
N GLY A 144 14.66 3.20 -63.11
CA GLY A 144 13.47 4.06 -63.09
C GLY A 144 13.16 4.64 -61.70
N LEU A 145 13.38 3.86 -60.63
CA LEU A 145 13.23 4.34 -59.25
C LEU A 145 14.33 5.35 -58.87
N GLU A 146 15.58 5.09 -59.25
CA GLU A 146 16.71 6.01 -59.06
C GLU A 146 16.50 7.33 -59.81
N LEU A 147 16.00 7.29 -61.05
CA LEU A 147 15.66 8.48 -61.82
C LEU A 147 14.51 9.26 -61.19
N PHE A 148 13.46 8.61 -60.69
CA PHE A 148 12.39 9.29 -59.96
C PHE A 148 12.89 9.95 -58.67
N LEU A 149 13.72 9.24 -57.89
CA LEU A 149 14.38 9.77 -56.70
C LEU A 149 15.21 11.02 -57.04
N LYS A 150 16.02 10.95 -58.10
CA LYS A 150 16.96 12.00 -58.50
C LYS A 150 16.28 13.22 -59.11
N CYS A 151 15.24 13.03 -59.93
CA CYS A 151 14.62 14.09 -60.73
C CYS A 151 13.34 14.66 -60.11
N ILE A 152 12.57 13.86 -59.36
CA ILE A 152 11.40 14.35 -58.61
C ILE A 152 11.79 14.65 -57.16
N ILE A 153 12.21 13.64 -56.40
CA ILE A 153 12.25 13.76 -54.93
C ILE A 153 13.36 14.70 -54.43
N ARG A 154 14.53 14.73 -55.06
CA ARG A 154 15.63 15.63 -54.65
C ARG A 154 15.43 17.11 -55.03
N PRO A 155 14.99 17.48 -56.25
CA PRO A 155 14.90 18.87 -56.67
C PRO A 155 13.46 19.42 -56.60
N PRO A 156 13.28 20.71 -56.29
CA PRO A 156 13.16 21.22 -54.93
C PRO A 156 11.95 20.68 -54.11
N ILE A 157 11.30 19.58 -54.53
CA ILE A 157 10.07 19.08 -53.88
C ILE A 157 10.28 18.59 -52.44
N GLN A 158 11.49 18.16 -52.07
CA GLN A 158 11.79 17.47 -50.81
C GLN A 158 11.22 18.22 -49.59
N ASP A 159 11.62 19.49 -49.45
CA ASP A 159 11.22 20.32 -48.30
C ASP A 159 9.72 20.62 -48.32
N HIS A 160 9.12 20.76 -49.51
CA HIS A 160 7.68 20.99 -49.67
C HIS A 160 6.86 19.75 -49.28
N VAL A 161 7.27 18.54 -49.65
CA VAL A 161 6.59 17.29 -49.27
C VAL A 161 6.69 17.04 -47.77
N VAL A 162 7.90 17.21 -47.20
CA VAL A 162 8.10 17.07 -45.75
C VAL A 162 7.26 18.12 -45.00
N SER A 163 7.30 19.38 -45.44
CA SER A 163 6.50 20.45 -44.84
C SER A 163 4.99 20.20 -44.96
N ALA A 164 4.50 19.67 -46.09
CA ALA A 164 3.09 19.33 -46.28
C ALA A 164 2.62 18.22 -45.32
N VAL A 165 3.39 17.14 -45.18
CA VAL A 165 3.08 16.05 -44.23
C VAL A 165 3.10 16.56 -42.78
N LEU A 166 4.10 17.37 -42.40
CA LEU A 166 4.17 17.96 -41.06
C LEU A 166 3.00 18.91 -40.77
N THR A 167 2.59 19.71 -41.76
CA THR A 167 1.46 20.64 -41.65
C THR A 167 0.16 19.89 -41.42
N LEU A 168 -0.10 18.81 -42.17
CA LEU A 168 -1.27 17.96 -41.96
C LEU A 168 -1.27 17.28 -40.58
N ILE A 169 -0.12 16.75 -40.12
CA ILE A 169 0.02 16.19 -38.77
C ILE A 169 -0.28 17.25 -37.69
N GLN A 170 0.17 18.49 -37.88
CA GLN A 170 -0.09 19.59 -36.94
C GLN A 170 -1.59 19.95 -36.90
N ILE A 171 -2.22 20.11 -38.06
CA ILE A 171 -3.66 20.39 -38.20
C ILE A 171 -4.51 19.31 -37.50
N GLU A 172 -4.14 18.03 -37.66
CA GLU A 172 -4.81 16.92 -36.97
C GLU A 172 -4.57 16.94 -35.45
N ARG A 173 -3.37 17.32 -34.98
CA ARG A 173 -3.07 17.50 -33.54
C ARG A 173 -3.85 18.65 -32.92
N ASP A 174 -4.17 19.68 -33.69
CA ASP A 174 -5.01 20.81 -33.26
C ASP A 174 -6.51 20.46 -33.29
N GLY A 175 -6.88 19.25 -33.73
CA GLY A 175 -8.23 18.68 -33.63
C GLY A 175 -9.07 18.80 -34.90
N TYR A 176 -8.50 19.27 -36.01
CA TYR A 176 -9.17 19.34 -37.30
C TYR A 176 -9.10 17.99 -38.05
N VAL A 177 -10.09 17.74 -38.92
CA VAL A 177 -10.10 16.55 -39.77
C VAL A 177 -9.19 16.76 -40.97
N ILE A 178 -8.28 15.81 -41.23
CA ILE A 178 -7.40 15.80 -42.40
C ILE A 178 -7.69 14.63 -43.34
N SER A 179 -7.19 14.73 -44.57
CA SER A 179 -7.24 13.67 -45.56
C SER A 179 -6.14 12.63 -45.32
N CYS A 180 -6.39 11.71 -44.39
CA CYS A 180 -5.42 10.65 -44.02
C CYS A 180 -5.00 9.78 -45.21
N SER A 181 -5.83 9.67 -46.27
CA SER A 181 -5.47 8.91 -47.47
C SER A 181 -4.31 9.57 -48.22
N ALA A 182 -4.32 10.90 -48.39
CA ALA A 182 -3.26 11.61 -49.12
C ALA A 182 -1.89 11.48 -48.42
N VAL A 183 -1.87 11.52 -47.08
CA VAL A 183 -0.64 11.29 -46.30
C VAL A 183 -0.17 9.84 -46.45
N LYS A 184 -1.08 8.86 -46.35
CA LYS A 184 -0.76 7.43 -46.53
C LYS A 184 -0.21 7.15 -47.93
N GLU A 185 -0.92 7.62 -48.96
CA GLU A 185 -0.57 7.51 -50.37
C GLU A 185 0.85 8.05 -50.64
N CYS A 186 1.24 9.17 -50.01
CA CYS A 186 2.59 9.72 -50.07
C CYS A 186 3.62 8.88 -49.30
N VAL A 187 3.31 8.46 -48.07
CA VAL A 187 4.19 7.60 -47.26
C VAL A 187 4.50 6.29 -47.99
N ASP A 188 3.51 5.68 -48.64
CA ASP A 188 3.69 4.47 -49.46
C ASP A 188 4.66 4.68 -50.64
N VAL A 189 4.72 5.88 -51.23
CA VAL A 189 5.72 6.24 -52.26
C VAL A 189 7.12 6.37 -51.65
N LEU A 190 7.24 7.10 -50.53
CA LEU A 190 8.52 7.34 -49.85
C LEU A 190 9.13 6.08 -49.22
N LEU A 191 8.31 5.04 -49.00
CA LEU A 191 8.74 3.70 -48.56
C LEU A 191 9.22 2.81 -49.72
N GLN A 192 8.78 3.05 -50.95
CA GLN A 192 9.23 2.29 -52.14
C GLN A 192 10.56 2.80 -52.71
N LEU A 193 10.95 4.04 -52.38
CA LEU A 193 12.18 4.66 -52.85
C LEU A 193 13.34 4.41 -51.87
N VAL A 194 14.32 3.61 -52.30
CA VAL A 194 15.57 3.35 -51.58
C VAL A 194 16.64 4.39 -51.96
N MET A 195 17.45 4.83 -51.01
CA MET A 195 18.43 5.91 -51.18
C MET A 195 19.90 5.49 -51.10
N ASP A 196 20.20 4.37 -50.46
CA ASP A 196 21.56 3.93 -50.18
C ASP A 196 21.74 2.42 -50.31
N GLN A 197 22.99 1.99 -50.38
CA GLN A 197 23.38 0.58 -50.45
C GLN A 197 23.03 -0.21 -49.17
N GLU A 198 22.64 0.48 -48.10
CA GLU A 198 22.15 -0.11 -46.85
C GLU A 198 20.64 -0.39 -46.87
N GLY A 199 19.94 -0.03 -47.95
CA GLY A 199 18.51 -0.28 -48.13
C GLY A 199 17.59 0.72 -47.42
N LYS A 200 18.09 1.87 -46.96
CA LYS A 200 17.25 2.88 -46.28
C LYS A 200 16.39 3.62 -47.29
N THR A 201 15.11 3.77 -46.93
CA THR A 201 14.12 4.46 -47.75
C THR A 201 14.14 5.97 -47.54
N VAL A 202 13.58 6.73 -48.49
CA VAL A 202 13.38 8.18 -48.35
C VAL A 202 12.60 8.50 -47.07
N TYR A 203 11.57 7.70 -46.76
CA TYR A 203 10.82 7.80 -45.51
C TYR A 203 11.75 7.77 -44.28
N LYS A 204 12.69 6.82 -44.24
CA LYS A 204 13.59 6.61 -43.09
C LYS A 204 14.60 7.75 -42.91
N LYS A 205 15.08 8.31 -44.01
CA LYS A 205 16.17 9.30 -43.99
C LYS A 205 15.69 10.73 -43.85
N ASP A 206 14.59 11.08 -44.53
CA ASP A 206 14.16 12.47 -44.68
C ASP A 206 12.88 12.76 -43.88
N LEU A 207 11.85 11.91 -43.97
CA LEU A 207 10.54 12.19 -43.37
C LEU A 207 10.46 11.83 -41.88
N GLU A 208 10.89 10.63 -41.49
CA GLU A 208 10.79 10.18 -40.09
C GLU A 208 11.57 11.09 -39.11
N PRO A 209 12.83 11.50 -39.37
CA PRO A 209 13.55 12.40 -38.47
C PRO A 209 12.86 13.77 -38.34
N ALA A 210 12.25 14.27 -39.43
CA ALA A 210 11.49 15.52 -39.41
C ALA A 210 10.21 15.40 -38.58
N ILE A 211 9.45 14.30 -38.72
CA ILE A 211 8.28 14.00 -37.89
C ILE A 211 8.65 13.93 -36.41
N LEU A 212 9.73 13.21 -36.07
CA LEU A 212 10.16 13.07 -34.68
C LEU A 212 10.63 14.40 -34.08
N SER A 213 11.42 15.19 -34.82
CA SER A 213 11.86 16.53 -34.40
C SER A 213 10.68 17.49 -34.18
N ALA A 214 9.73 17.55 -35.12
CA ALA A 214 8.54 18.38 -34.98
C ALA A 214 7.65 17.94 -33.81
N SER A 215 7.56 16.62 -33.58
CA SER A 215 6.81 16.05 -32.46
C SER A 215 7.46 16.34 -31.11
N GLU A 216 8.79 16.33 -31.01
CA GLU A 216 9.53 16.73 -29.80
C GLU A 216 9.27 18.21 -29.45
N VAL A 217 9.30 19.10 -30.44
CA VAL A 217 8.96 20.53 -30.22
C VAL A 217 7.50 20.69 -29.80
N PHE A 218 6.55 20.04 -30.49
CA PHE A 218 5.13 20.10 -30.16
C PHE A 218 4.84 19.58 -28.75
N TYR A 219 5.29 18.38 -28.41
CA TYR A 219 4.97 17.77 -27.11
C TYR A 219 5.65 18.45 -25.93
N LYS A 220 6.82 19.09 -26.14
CA LYS A 220 7.42 19.93 -25.12
C LYS A 220 6.54 21.15 -24.80
N ALA A 221 6.10 21.90 -25.83
CA ALA A 221 5.25 23.07 -25.65
C ALA A 221 3.86 22.71 -25.10
N GLU A 222 3.27 21.62 -25.60
CA GLU A 222 1.98 21.09 -25.12
C GLU A 222 2.06 20.63 -23.66
N ALA A 223 3.16 19.99 -23.24
CA ALA A 223 3.38 19.58 -21.85
C ALA A 223 3.41 20.79 -20.90
N GLU A 224 4.22 21.81 -21.22
CA GLU A 224 4.31 23.07 -20.47
C GLU A 224 2.94 23.77 -20.38
N ARG A 225 2.21 23.84 -21.50
CA ARG A 225 0.85 24.40 -21.56
C ARG A 225 -0.12 23.63 -20.68
N LEU A 226 -0.21 22.31 -20.83
CA LEU A 226 -1.15 21.46 -20.08
C LEU A 226 -0.90 21.54 -18.56
N VAL A 227 0.35 21.55 -18.10
CA VAL A 227 0.68 21.72 -16.66
C VAL A 227 0.17 23.08 -16.13
N SER A 228 0.21 24.13 -16.95
CA SER A 228 -0.26 25.47 -16.55
C SER A 228 -1.78 25.66 -16.60
N THR A 229 -2.50 24.94 -17.46
CA THR A 229 -3.94 25.16 -17.73
C THR A 229 -4.89 24.13 -17.13
N CYS A 230 -4.41 22.93 -16.79
CA CYS A 230 -5.26 21.80 -16.39
C CYS A 230 -5.10 21.44 -14.91
N ASP A 231 -6.15 20.86 -14.32
CA ASP A 231 -6.04 20.10 -13.08
C ASP A 231 -5.45 18.70 -13.37
N ALA A 232 -5.03 17.97 -12.34
CA ALA A 232 -4.37 16.67 -12.55
C ALA A 232 -5.27 15.63 -13.27
N PRO A 233 -6.56 15.45 -12.93
CA PRO A 233 -7.47 14.60 -13.70
C PRO A 233 -7.58 14.95 -15.18
N GLU A 234 -7.73 16.23 -15.52
CA GLU A 234 -7.81 16.67 -16.92
C GLU A 234 -6.47 16.51 -17.63
N TYR A 235 -5.34 16.82 -16.97
CA TYR A 235 -4.01 16.56 -17.50
C TYR A 235 -3.84 15.09 -17.89
N LEU A 236 -4.23 14.16 -17.00
CA LEU A 236 -4.14 12.72 -17.25
C LEU A 236 -5.03 12.28 -18.42
N ARG A 237 -6.26 12.80 -18.52
CA ARG A 237 -7.15 12.54 -19.67
C ARG A 237 -6.57 13.05 -20.99
N ARG A 238 -6.00 14.26 -21.00
CA ARG A 238 -5.35 14.83 -22.19
C ARG A 238 -4.12 14.02 -22.59
N ALA A 239 -3.30 13.63 -21.63
CA ALA A 239 -2.14 12.77 -21.88
C ALA A 239 -2.55 11.44 -22.51
N GLU A 240 -3.49 10.71 -21.89
CA GLU A 240 -4.04 9.45 -22.40
C GLU A 240 -4.57 9.59 -23.84
N GLY A 241 -5.41 10.59 -24.10
CA GLY A 241 -5.93 10.85 -25.45
C GLY A 241 -4.85 11.17 -26.49
N ARG A 242 -3.71 11.78 -26.10
CA ARG A 242 -2.55 11.97 -27.00
C ARG A 242 -1.83 10.66 -27.31
N PHE A 243 -1.65 9.78 -26.32
CA PHE A 243 -1.09 8.43 -26.55
C PHE A 243 -1.97 7.61 -27.51
N GLU A 244 -3.29 7.64 -27.34
CA GLU A 244 -4.24 6.99 -28.24
C GLU A 244 -4.19 7.59 -29.65
N SER A 245 -4.17 8.93 -29.75
CA SER A 245 -4.08 9.65 -31.03
C SER A 245 -2.82 9.31 -31.83
N GLU A 246 -1.64 9.28 -31.19
CA GLU A 246 -0.38 8.94 -31.88
C GLU A 246 -0.29 7.45 -32.25
N THR A 247 -0.85 6.57 -31.42
CA THR A 247 -0.97 5.15 -31.74
C THR A 247 -1.86 4.96 -32.98
N SER A 248 -3.02 5.63 -33.00
CA SER A 248 -3.94 5.64 -34.14
C SER A 248 -3.28 6.21 -35.40
N ARG A 249 -2.62 7.37 -35.30
CA ARG A 249 -1.86 8.00 -36.40
C ARG A 249 -0.83 7.06 -37.01
N THR A 250 -0.07 6.38 -36.16
CA THR A 250 0.94 5.40 -36.59
C THR A 250 0.29 4.23 -37.33
N HIS A 251 -0.88 3.77 -36.89
CA HIS A 251 -1.60 2.67 -37.53
C HIS A 251 -2.22 3.05 -38.89
N HIS A 252 -2.77 4.26 -39.02
CA HIS A 252 -3.51 4.66 -40.21
C HIS A 252 -2.61 5.02 -41.39
N TYR A 253 -1.61 5.90 -41.19
CA TYR A 253 -0.90 6.53 -42.32
C TYR A 253 0.62 6.71 -42.18
N LEU A 254 1.23 6.46 -41.01
CA LEU A 254 2.70 6.40 -40.88
C LEU A 254 3.21 4.96 -40.94
N HIS A 255 4.53 4.77 -41.00
CA HIS A 255 5.12 3.44 -40.90
C HIS A 255 5.21 2.99 -39.44
N SER A 256 4.94 1.71 -39.16
CA SER A 256 4.93 1.12 -37.82
C SER A 256 6.21 1.37 -37.01
N GLN A 257 7.36 1.40 -37.69
CA GLN A 257 8.67 1.71 -37.09
C GLN A 257 8.74 3.06 -36.35
N THR A 258 7.93 4.04 -36.77
CA THR A 258 7.91 5.40 -36.22
C THR A 258 7.12 5.48 -34.92
N GLY A 259 6.24 4.51 -34.64
CA GLY A 259 5.42 4.48 -33.44
C GLY A 259 6.23 4.47 -32.16
N SER A 260 7.20 3.55 -32.01
CA SER A 260 7.96 3.45 -30.75
C SER A 260 8.81 4.71 -30.46
N PRO A 261 9.56 5.30 -31.41
CA PRO A 261 10.24 6.58 -31.20
C PRO A 261 9.28 7.74 -30.86
N LEU A 262 8.09 7.75 -31.46
CA LEU A 262 7.08 8.79 -31.22
C LEU A 262 6.48 8.66 -29.81
N LEU A 263 6.07 7.45 -29.39
CA LEU A 263 5.55 7.20 -28.03
C LEU A 263 6.59 7.52 -26.95
N ARG A 264 7.88 7.20 -27.17
CA ARG A 264 8.98 7.63 -26.27
C ARG A 264 9.08 9.14 -26.11
N THR A 265 8.68 9.91 -27.12
CA THR A 265 8.65 11.38 -27.05
C THR A 265 7.53 11.84 -26.10
N LEU A 266 6.35 11.20 -26.15
CA LEU A 266 5.25 11.46 -25.22
C LEU A 266 5.62 11.02 -23.80
N GLU A 267 6.19 9.83 -23.63
CA GLU A 267 6.72 9.31 -22.36
C GLU A 267 7.72 10.27 -21.71
N LYS A 268 8.59 10.91 -22.50
CA LYS A 268 9.59 11.89 -22.04
C LYS A 268 8.93 13.19 -21.56
N TYR A 269 8.10 13.82 -22.38
CA TYR A 269 7.58 15.16 -22.14
C TYR A 269 6.26 15.20 -21.36
N LEU A 270 5.28 14.36 -21.70
CA LEU A 270 3.98 14.34 -21.02
C LEU A 270 4.02 13.60 -19.67
N LEU A 271 4.93 12.63 -19.49
CA LEU A 271 5.00 11.81 -18.27
C LEU A 271 6.27 12.08 -17.47
N THR A 272 7.44 11.65 -17.95
CA THR A 272 8.69 11.57 -17.17
C THR A 272 9.08 12.89 -16.51
N GLN A 273 8.95 14.02 -17.20
CA GLN A 273 9.27 15.35 -16.66
C GLN A 273 8.21 15.88 -15.68
N ASN A 274 6.94 15.51 -15.87
CA ASN A 274 5.81 16.15 -15.17
C ASN A 274 5.16 15.28 -14.08
N ILE A 275 5.52 14.00 -13.96
CA ILE A 275 5.01 13.03 -12.97
C ILE A 275 4.95 13.61 -11.55
N THR A 276 6.05 14.23 -11.09
CA THR A 276 6.14 14.81 -9.75
C THR A 276 5.24 16.03 -9.59
N THR A 277 5.14 16.86 -10.63
CA THR A 277 4.27 18.05 -10.65
C THR A 277 2.80 17.64 -10.59
N VAL A 278 2.37 16.68 -11.43
CA VAL A 278 0.98 16.21 -11.53
C VAL A 278 0.52 15.51 -10.24
N ILE A 279 1.36 14.67 -9.63
CA ILE A 279 1.04 14.06 -8.33
C ILE A 279 0.84 15.13 -7.24
N ASN A 280 1.69 16.16 -7.23
CA ASN A 280 1.71 17.18 -6.17
C ASN A 280 0.92 18.45 -6.53
N MET A 281 0.10 18.43 -7.58
CA MET A 281 -0.73 19.59 -7.96
C MET A 281 -1.65 20.01 -6.80
N PRO A 282 -1.64 21.29 -6.40
CA PRO A 282 -2.45 21.75 -5.27
C PRO A 282 -3.94 21.54 -5.56
N ASN A 283 -4.66 21.02 -4.56
CA ASN A 283 -6.12 20.76 -4.59
C ASN A 283 -6.62 19.73 -5.62
N SER A 284 -5.80 19.26 -6.57
CA SER A 284 -6.19 18.27 -7.59
C SER A 284 -5.30 17.02 -7.67
N GLY A 285 -4.12 17.04 -7.06
CA GLY A 285 -3.15 15.94 -7.10
C GLY A 285 -3.59 14.67 -6.37
N LEU A 286 -2.64 13.75 -6.17
CA LEU A 286 -2.88 12.39 -5.66
C LEU A 286 -3.76 12.36 -4.39
N ASP A 287 -3.43 13.19 -3.41
CA ASP A 287 -4.19 13.27 -2.15
C ASP A 287 -5.65 13.69 -2.37
N SER A 288 -5.92 14.70 -3.19
CA SER A 288 -7.30 15.14 -3.48
C SER A 288 -8.10 14.05 -4.21
N MET A 289 -7.46 13.33 -5.14
CA MET A 289 -8.11 12.20 -5.82
C MET A 289 -8.43 11.04 -4.85
N ILE A 290 -7.60 10.80 -3.83
CA ILE A 290 -7.84 9.82 -2.75
C ILE A 290 -8.97 10.29 -1.81
N ASP A 291 -9.03 11.58 -1.49
CA ASP A 291 -10.05 12.15 -0.60
C ASP A 291 -11.45 12.12 -1.23
N LEU A 292 -11.53 12.51 -2.50
CA LEU A 292 -12.75 12.56 -3.31
C LEU A 292 -13.15 11.21 -3.95
N ASP A 293 -12.44 10.12 -3.64
CA ASP A 293 -12.67 8.76 -4.16
C ASP A 293 -12.74 8.69 -5.71
N LYS A 294 -11.87 9.44 -6.40
CA LYS A 294 -11.78 9.51 -7.88
C LYS A 294 -11.07 8.27 -8.45
N VAL A 295 -11.67 7.09 -8.26
CA VAL A 295 -11.10 5.78 -8.64
C VAL A 295 -10.66 5.71 -10.10
N GLU A 296 -11.46 6.21 -11.04
CA GLU A 296 -11.16 6.19 -12.48
C GLU A 296 -9.93 7.04 -12.84
N ASP A 297 -9.79 8.22 -12.22
CA ASP A 297 -8.64 9.10 -12.46
C ASP A 297 -7.36 8.54 -11.80
N LEU A 298 -7.50 7.86 -10.66
CA LEU A 298 -6.41 7.11 -10.02
C LEU A 298 -5.97 5.88 -10.84
N ASN A 299 -6.90 5.16 -11.49
CA ASN A 299 -6.54 4.07 -12.41
C ASN A 299 -5.82 4.60 -13.65
N ARG A 300 -6.29 5.72 -14.23
CA ARG A 300 -5.59 6.40 -15.33
C ARG A 300 -4.19 6.86 -14.95
N LEU A 301 -4.03 7.43 -13.75
CA LEU A 301 -2.72 7.77 -13.19
C LEU A 301 -1.83 6.54 -13.13
N PHE A 302 -2.31 5.44 -12.56
CA PHE A 302 -1.56 4.19 -12.46
C PHE A 302 -1.15 3.65 -13.83
N ARG A 303 -2.09 3.47 -14.77
CA ARG A 303 -1.85 3.06 -16.17
C ARG A 303 -0.72 3.89 -16.80
N LEU A 304 -0.87 5.21 -16.85
CA LEU A 304 0.13 6.10 -17.44
C LEU A 304 1.48 6.03 -16.73
N PHE A 305 1.51 5.89 -15.40
CA PHE A 305 2.75 5.82 -14.64
C PHE A 305 3.47 4.47 -14.77
N THR A 306 2.77 3.39 -15.14
CA THR A 306 3.43 2.11 -15.49
C THR A 306 4.12 2.12 -16.85
N LEU A 307 3.80 3.08 -17.74
CA LEU A 307 4.47 3.22 -19.04
C LEU A 307 5.93 3.69 -18.92
N VAL A 308 6.31 4.34 -17.82
CA VAL A 308 7.66 4.92 -17.66
C VAL A 308 8.37 4.41 -16.39
N PRO A 309 9.69 4.10 -16.46
CA PRO A 309 10.43 3.51 -15.34
C PRO A 309 10.42 4.33 -14.04
N THR A 310 10.22 5.64 -14.11
CA THR A 310 10.20 6.55 -12.97
C THR A 310 8.81 6.71 -12.32
N GLY A 311 7.74 6.27 -13.00
CA GLY A 311 6.37 6.50 -12.56
C GLY A 311 5.99 5.67 -11.34
N LEU A 312 6.08 4.34 -11.44
CA LEU A 312 5.75 3.44 -10.33
C LEU A 312 6.56 3.72 -9.05
N PRO A 313 7.90 3.94 -9.07
CA PRO A 313 8.66 4.32 -7.88
C PRO A 313 8.21 5.65 -7.24
N THR A 314 7.76 6.61 -8.05
CA THR A 314 7.30 7.93 -7.57
C THR A 314 5.91 7.84 -6.98
N LEU A 315 4.99 7.10 -7.62
CA LEU A 315 3.66 6.80 -7.06
C LEU A 315 3.78 6.02 -5.74
N ARG A 316 4.68 5.02 -5.69
CA ARG A 316 4.98 4.24 -4.49
C ARG A 316 5.39 5.12 -3.30
N ARG A 317 6.34 6.04 -3.51
CA ARG A 317 6.76 7.02 -2.50
C ARG A 317 5.58 7.91 -2.06
N SER A 318 4.84 8.45 -3.02
CA SER A 318 3.76 9.41 -2.76
C SER A 318 2.57 8.78 -2.01
N LEU A 319 2.25 7.51 -2.28
CA LEU A 319 1.25 6.76 -1.51
C LEU A 319 1.71 6.45 -0.09
N LYS A 320 2.99 6.09 0.09
CA LYS A 320 3.58 5.91 1.44
C LYS A 320 3.53 7.21 2.24
N ASP A 321 3.96 8.32 1.64
CA ASP A 321 3.96 9.65 2.26
C ASP A 321 2.53 10.12 2.60
N SER A 322 1.55 9.89 1.70
CA SER A 322 0.14 10.16 1.95
C SER A 322 -0.42 9.35 3.12
N THR A 323 -0.14 8.04 3.17
CA THR A 323 -0.55 7.14 4.25
C THR A 323 0.05 7.58 5.58
N LEU A 324 1.37 7.85 5.61
CA LEU A 324 2.10 8.31 6.79
C LEU A 324 1.58 9.66 7.31
N ARG A 325 1.23 10.60 6.41
CA ARG A 325 0.66 11.90 6.80
C ARG A 325 -0.70 11.73 7.46
N ARG A 326 -1.62 11.02 6.81
CA ARG A 326 -2.98 10.75 7.33
C ARG A 326 -2.93 10.00 8.67
N GLY A 327 -2.01 9.05 8.81
CA GLY A 327 -1.75 8.37 10.07
C GLY A 327 -1.19 9.26 11.17
N LYS A 328 -0.31 10.22 10.83
CA LYS A 328 0.14 11.26 11.77
C LYS A 328 -1.00 12.17 12.20
N ASP A 329 -1.92 12.54 11.30
CA ASP A 329 -3.09 13.35 11.64
C ASP A 329 -4.01 12.60 12.64
N ILE A 330 -4.22 11.29 12.44
CA ILE A 330 -4.93 10.41 13.40
C ILE A 330 -4.20 10.40 14.76
N ASN A 331 -2.88 10.22 14.78
CA ASN A 331 -2.07 10.23 16.01
C ASN A 331 -2.06 11.62 16.70
N GLN A 332 -2.09 12.72 15.95
CA GLN A 332 -2.19 14.06 16.53
C GLN A 332 -3.57 14.29 17.14
N SER A 333 -4.65 13.83 16.49
CA SER A 333 -6.01 13.94 17.02
C SER A 333 -6.19 13.18 18.35
N SER A 334 -5.44 12.09 18.57
CA SER A 334 -5.42 11.42 19.87
C SER A 334 -4.61 12.20 20.90
N ILE A 335 -3.42 12.70 20.56
CA ILE A 335 -2.55 13.45 21.48
C ILE A 335 -3.17 14.79 21.91
N THR A 336 -3.76 15.58 21.00
CA THR A 336 -4.38 16.88 21.36
C THR A 336 -5.57 16.72 22.31
N THR A 337 -6.18 15.55 22.36
CA THR A 337 -7.26 15.24 23.31
C THR A 337 -6.71 14.87 24.69
N ASP A 338 -5.52 14.27 24.80
CA ASP A 338 -4.85 14.00 26.08
C ASP A 338 -4.25 15.29 26.70
N VAL A 339 -3.59 16.15 25.91
CA VAL A 339 -2.87 17.35 26.45
C VAL A 339 -3.81 18.40 27.05
N ALA A 340 -5.09 18.40 26.66
CA ALA A 340 -6.11 19.25 27.29
C ALA A 340 -6.46 18.85 28.74
N GLU A 341 -5.96 17.71 29.23
CA GLU A 341 -6.20 17.19 30.59
C GLU A 341 -4.99 17.36 31.54
N ASP A 342 -3.77 17.63 31.05
CA ASP A 342 -2.58 17.93 31.89
C ASP A 342 -2.56 19.37 32.43
N VAL A 343 -3.44 20.24 31.92
CA VAL A 343 -3.70 21.57 32.51
C VAL A 343 -4.89 21.45 33.45
N ASP A 344 -4.71 20.71 34.55
CA ASP A 344 -5.61 20.84 35.70
C ASP A 344 -5.34 22.22 36.29
N VAL A 345 -6.33 23.12 36.13
CA VAL A 345 -6.18 24.53 36.44
C VAL A 345 -6.32 24.71 37.95
N ASP A 346 -5.17 24.81 38.64
CA ASP A 346 -5.06 25.54 39.90
C ASP A 346 -5.47 27.01 39.63
N VAL A 347 -6.77 27.29 39.77
CA VAL A 347 -7.29 28.63 40.00
C VAL A 347 -7.95 28.63 41.37
N ASP A 348 -7.12 29.02 42.34
CA ASP A 348 -7.59 29.53 43.61
C ASP A 348 -8.57 30.70 43.42
N GLU A 349 -9.49 30.78 44.36
CA GLU A 349 -10.26 31.94 44.81
C GLU A 349 -10.20 33.24 43.99
N ILE A 350 -11.32 33.59 43.31
CA ILE A 350 -11.87 34.95 43.42
C ILE A 350 -13.38 34.89 43.73
N ASP A 351 -13.76 35.67 44.73
CA ASP A 351 -15.09 35.84 45.36
C ASP A 351 -16.18 36.38 44.42
N THR A 352 -17.45 35.95 44.63
CA THR A 352 -18.60 36.89 44.82
C THR A 352 -19.95 36.18 45.11
N THR A 353 -20.46 36.38 46.33
CA THR A 353 -21.87 36.62 46.69
C THR A 353 -23.02 35.82 46.04
N ALA A 354 -23.58 34.91 46.84
CA ALA A 354 -25.02 34.65 47.07
C ALA A 354 -26.07 34.79 45.93
N THR A 355 -26.72 33.68 45.58
CA THR A 355 -28.19 33.53 45.76
C THR A 355 -28.62 32.06 45.68
N ALA A 356 -29.60 31.66 46.51
CA ALA A 356 -30.01 30.26 46.63
C ALA A 356 -31.15 29.88 45.65
N ALA A 357 -30.97 28.80 44.89
CA ALA A 357 -32.05 28.15 44.14
C ALA A 357 -31.95 26.61 44.22
N LYS A 358 -33.04 25.95 44.63
CA LYS A 358 -33.12 24.50 44.79
C LYS A 358 -33.13 23.76 43.44
N GLY A 359 -32.03 23.09 43.09
CA GLY A 359 -31.96 22.16 41.96
C GLY A 359 -31.82 20.69 42.41
N LYS A 360 -32.74 19.81 42.00
CA LYS A 360 -32.64 18.35 42.28
C LYS A 360 -31.49 17.73 41.47
N GLY A 361 -30.35 17.49 42.13
CA GLY A 361 -29.22 16.78 41.54
C GLY A 361 -29.53 15.32 41.20
N LYS A 362 -29.98 15.04 39.97
CA LYS A 362 -29.84 13.70 39.38
C LYS A 362 -28.35 13.47 39.13
N GLY A 363 -27.72 12.63 39.95
CA GLY A 363 -26.34 12.19 39.74
C GLY A 363 -26.20 11.50 38.38
N LYS A 364 -25.67 12.23 37.40
CA LYS A 364 -25.37 11.73 36.05
C LYS A 364 -24.23 10.72 36.20
N ALA A 365 -24.48 9.46 35.83
CA ALA A 365 -23.42 8.44 35.88
C ALA A 365 -22.26 8.89 34.97
N ARG A 366 -21.04 8.87 35.51
CA ARG A 366 -19.81 9.20 34.76
C ARG A 366 -19.75 8.29 33.53
N GLY A 367 -19.47 8.87 32.36
CA GLY A 367 -19.31 8.11 31.12
C GLY A 367 -18.14 7.10 31.20
N PRO A 368 -17.89 6.31 30.14
CA PRO A 368 -16.61 5.63 30.02
C PRO A 368 -15.46 6.66 30.16
N PRO A 369 -14.32 6.29 30.78
CA PRO A 369 -13.19 7.21 30.92
C PRO A 369 -12.73 7.68 29.53
N GLN A 370 -12.38 8.96 29.40
CA GLN A 370 -12.12 9.62 28.11
C GLN A 370 -11.03 8.92 27.29
N THR A 371 -9.98 8.42 27.94
CA THR A 371 -8.91 7.63 27.31
C THR A 371 -9.41 6.31 26.68
N LEU A 372 -10.49 5.70 27.20
CA LEU A 372 -11.10 4.53 26.57
C LEU A 372 -11.83 4.91 25.28
N SER A 373 -12.60 6.01 25.27
CA SER A 373 -13.19 6.51 24.01
C SER A 373 -12.13 6.95 23.01
N LEU A 374 -10.99 7.49 23.47
CA LEU A 374 -9.85 7.84 22.65
C LEU A 374 -9.23 6.61 21.96
N ALA A 375 -8.91 5.57 22.75
CA ALA A 375 -8.39 4.31 22.26
C ALA A 375 -9.33 3.66 21.24
N LEU A 376 -10.63 3.62 21.54
CA LEU A 376 -11.64 3.04 20.65
C LEU A 376 -11.76 3.82 19.33
N LYS A 377 -11.75 5.16 19.39
CA LYS A 377 -11.79 6.01 18.20
C LYS A 377 -10.53 5.83 17.36
N TRP A 378 -9.34 5.88 17.97
CA TRP A 378 -8.06 5.75 17.25
C TRP A 378 -7.97 4.43 16.47
N VAL A 379 -8.34 3.30 17.08
CA VAL A 379 -8.35 2.01 16.36
C VAL A 379 -9.38 2.01 15.21
N GLN A 380 -10.56 2.61 15.40
CA GLN A 380 -11.56 2.72 14.35
C GLN A 380 -11.10 3.62 13.19
N ASP A 381 -10.52 4.79 13.47
CA ASP A 381 -10.00 5.71 12.46
C ASP A 381 -8.88 5.05 11.62
N VAL A 382 -8.01 4.24 12.25
CA VAL A 382 -6.99 3.43 11.56
C VAL A 382 -7.60 2.33 10.69
N LEU A 383 -8.64 1.65 11.17
CA LEU A 383 -9.38 0.63 10.40
C LEU A 383 -10.08 1.24 9.19
N ASP A 384 -10.73 2.38 9.35
CA ASP A 384 -11.44 3.07 8.27
C ASP A 384 -10.47 3.62 7.20
N LEU A 385 -9.28 4.08 7.63
CA LEU A 385 -8.18 4.44 6.73
C LEU A 385 -7.66 3.23 5.94
N LYS A 386 -7.48 2.08 6.61
CA LYS A 386 -7.05 0.83 5.96
C LYS A 386 -8.08 0.33 4.95
N ASP A 387 -9.35 0.32 5.33
CA ASP A 387 -10.47 -0.01 4.44
C ASP A 387 -10.53 0.92 3.22
N ARG A 388 -10.22 2.22 3.36
CA ARG A 388 -10.14 3.16 2.21
C ARG A 388 -9.01 2.78 1.27
N PHE A 389 -7.79 2.62 1.77
CA PHE A 389 -6.63 2.28 0.94
C PHE A 389 -6.76 0.89 0.29
N ASP A 390 -7.36 -0.10 0.97
CA ASP A 390 -7.62 -1.43 0.39
C ASP A 390 -8.63 -1.40 -0.75
N ARG A 391 -9.64 -0.53 -0.69
CA ARG A 391 -10.58 -0.32 -1.80
C ARG A 391 -9.87 0.31 -3.01
N LEU A 392 -9.03 1.33 -2.78
CA LEU A 392 -8.26 1.99 -3.84
C LEU A 392 -7.23 1.05 -4.47
N TRP A 393 -6.49 0.28 -3.66
CA TRP A 393 -5.54 -0.72 -4.12
C TRP A 393 -6.18 -1.79 -5.03
N LYS A 394 -7.37 -2.29 -4.64
CA LYS A 394 -8.11 -3.28 -5.44
C LYS A 394 -8.73 -2.69 -6.71
N LYS A 395 -9.32 -1.50 -6.64
CA LYS A 395 -10.09 -0.90 -7.76
C LYS A 395 -9.26 -0.04 -8.71
N ALA A 396 -8.39 0.81 -8.19
CA ALA A 396 -7.61 1.74 -9.00
C ALA A 396 -6.24 1.16 -9.41
N PHE A 397 -5.60 0.39 -8.54
CA PHE A 397 -4.20 -0.04 -8.69
C PHE A 397 -4.03 -1.53 -9.03
N GLU A 398 -5.09 -2.18 -9.54
CA GLU A 398 -5.05 -3.55 -10.09
C GLU A 398 -4.46 -4.61 -9.14
N SER A 399 -4.54 -4.37 -7.83
CA SER A 399 -3.89 -5.20 -6.79
C SER A 399 -2.36 -5.31 -6.94
N ASN A 400 -1.69 -4.27 -7.44
CA ASN A 400 -0.24 -4.24 -7.60
C ASN A 400 0.51 -4.43 -6.27
N ARG A 401 1.46 -5.39 -6.24
CA ARG A 401 2.19 -5.80 -5.03
C ARG A 401 3.21 -4.79 -4.52
N GLU A 402 3.80 -3.98 -5.40
CA GLU A 402 4.77 -2.94 -4.98
C GLU A 402 4.07 -1.78 -4.27
N LEU A 403 2.86 -1.45 -4.71
CA LEU A 403 2.01 -0.47 -4.05
C LEU A 403 1.40 -1.03 -2.76
N GLU A 404 1.03 -2.31 -2.72
CA GLU A 404 0.62 -3.01 -1.49
C GLU A 404 1.72 -2.91 -0.42
N SER A 405 2.97 -3.22 -0.78
CA SER A 405 4.13 -3.10 0.12
C SER A 405 4.27 -1.69 0.68
N ALA A 406 4.20 -0.66 -0.15
CA ALA A 406 4.40 0.72 0.29
C ALA A 406 3.25 1.28 1.13
N LEU A 407 2.01 0.81 0.90
CA LEU A 407 0.90 1.08 1.80
C LEU A 407 1.14 0.40 3.16
N ASN A 408 1.50 -0.89 3.17
CA ASN A 408 1.81 -1.63 4.39
C ASN A 408 2.95 -1.00 5.20
N GLU A 409 4.04 -0.61 4.54
CA GLU A 409 5.13 0.16 5.16
C GLU A 409 4.65 1.49 5.74
N GLY A 410 3.76 2.22 5.04
CA GLY A 410 3.18 3.47 5.54
C GLY A 410 2.34 3.26 6.81
N PHE A 411 1.54 2.18 6.86
CA PHE A 411 0.79 1.79 8.05
C PHE A 411 1.71 1.35 9.20
N GLU A 412 2.75 0.56 8.93
CA GLU A 412 3.77 0.18 9.92
C GLU A 412 4.48 1.41 10.49
N ASP A 413 4.95 2.33 9.64
CA ASP A 413 5.63 3.54 10.07
C ASP A 413 4.75 4.39 11.00
N PHE A 414 3.49 4.67 10.65
CA PHE A 414 2.66 5.57 11.49
C PHE A 414 2.08 4.90 12.73
N VAL A 415 1.75 3.60 12.69
CA VAL A 415 1.22 2.88 13.85
C VAL A 415 2.26 2.86 14.98
N ASN A 416 3.53 2.65 14.64
CA ASN A 416 4.62 2.61 15.63
C ASN A 416 5.09 4.02 16.08
N LEU A 417 4.67 5.10 15.41
CA LEU A 417 4.84 6.47 15.94
C LEU A 417 3.93 6.76 17.16
N ASN A 418 2.92 5.93 17.45
CA ASN A 418 2.08 6.05 18.63
C ASN A 418 2.47 5.02 19.69
N GLU A 419 3.20 5.43 20.73
CA GLU A 419 3.62 4.56 21.84
C GLU A 419 2.45 3.87 22.59
N LYS A 420 1.24 4.44 22.49
CA LYS A 420 0.01 3.90 23.10
C LYS A 420 -0.73 2.90 22.21
N ALA A 421 -0.30 2.69 20.95
CA ALA A 421 -0.97 1.76 20.02
C ALA A 421 -1.13 0.32 20.58
N PRO A 422 -0.14 -0.30 21.26
CA PRO A 422 -0.32 -1.62 21.88
C PRO A 422 -1.40 -1.65 22.98
N GLU A 423 -1.51 -0.58 23.78
CA GLU A 423 -2.56 -0.43 24.79
C GLU A 423 -3.94 -0.24 24.13
N PHE A 424 -4.02 0.65 23.15
CA PHE A 424 -5.27 1.00 22.47
C PHE A 424 -5.89 -0.19 21.72
N ILE A 425 -5.07 -0.96 21.00
CA ILE A 425 -5.52 -2.17 20.29
C ILE A 425 -5.97 -3.24 21.30
N SER A 426 -5.27 -3.39 22.42
CA SER A 426 -5.68 -4.29 23.51
C SER A 426 -7.02 -3.89 24.16
N LEU A 427 -7.23 -2.58 24.41
CA LEU A 427 -8.49 -2.04 24.92
C LEU A 427 -9.65 -2.21 23.92
N PHE A 428 -9.40 -2.04 22.62
CA PHE A 428 -10.41 -2.23 21.57
C PHE A 428 -10.88 -3.68 21.49
N ILE A 429 -9.96 -4.64 21.59
CA ILE A 429 -10.30 -6.07 21.65
C ILE A 429 -11.03 -6.39 22.97
N ASP A 430 -10.59 -5.84 24.09
CA ASP A 430 -11.20 -6.03 25.41
C ASP A 430 -12.65 -5.52 25.48
N GLU A 431 -12.97 -4.38 24.87
CA GLU A 431 -14.36 -3.89 24.79
C GLU A 431 -15.22 -4.72 23.84
N ASN A 432 -14.69 -5.18 22.69
CA ASN A 432 -15.44 -6.05 21.77
C ASN A 432 -15.68 -7.48 22.33
N LEU A 433 -14.92 -7.91 23.35
CA LEU A 433 -15.07 -9.21 24.01
C LEU A 433 -15.84 -9.15 25.35
N LYS A 434 -16.45 -8.02 25.74
CA LYS A 434 -17.22 -7.89 27.00
C LYS A 434 -18.73 -8.13 26.88
N LYS A 435 -19.29 -8.93 27.81
CA LYS A 435 -20.74 -9.10 28.03
C LYS A 435 -21.41 -7.74 28.22
N GLY A 436 -22.42 -7.45 27.42
CA GLY A 436 -23.21 -6.22 27.50
C GLY A 436 -23.24 -5.38 26.23
N LEU A 437 -22.49 -5.76 25.18
CA LEU A 437 -22.65 -5.26 23.82
C LEU A 437 -24.06 -5.57 23.29
N LYS A 438 -25.01 -4.66 23.52
CA LYS A 438 -26.35 -4.77 22.94
C LYS A 438 -26.28 -4.42 21.46
N GLY A 439 -26.47 -5.42 20.59
CA GLY A 439 -26.72 -5.22 19.17
C GLY A 439 -25.59 -5.60 18.19
N LYS A 440 -24.56 -6.34 18.62
CA LYS A 440 -23.66 -7.05 17.70
C LYS A 440 -23.91 -8.56 17.79
N THR A 441 -23.81 -9.24 16.65
CA THR A 441 -23.78 -10.70 16.53
C THR A 441 -22.36 -11.24 16.68
N ASP A 442 -22.20 -12.52 17.00
CA ASP A 442 -20.88 -13.16 17.13
C ASP A 442 -20.07 -13.08 15.81
N ILE A 443 -20.76 -13.11 14.66
CA ILE A 443 -20.15 -12.96 13.33
C ILE A 443 -19.56 -11.56 13.14
N GLU A 444 -20.32 -10.50 13.50
CA GLU A 444 -19.84 -9.12 13.42
C GLU A 444 -18.68 -8.86 14.38
N VAL A 445 -18.68 -9.51 15.56
CA VAL A 445 -17.54 -9.47 16.48
C VAL A 445 -16.32 -10.12 15.84
N ASP A 446 -16.43 -11.33 15.27
CA ASP A 446 -15.28 -12.01 14.64
C ASP A 446 -14.71 -11.23 13.45
N MET A 447 -15.56 -10.65 12.60
CA MET A 447 -15.14 -9.78 11.49
C MET A 447 -14.38 -8.53 11.98
N VAL A 448 -14.80 -7.92 13.09
CA VAL A 448 -14.09 -6.79 13.70
C VAL A 448 -12.74 -7.24 14.28
N LEU A 449 -12.67 -8.43 14.87
CA LEU A 449 -11.42 -8.99 15.38
C LEU A 449 -10.42 -9.32 14.25
N ASP A 450 -10.86 -9.89 13.11
CA ASP A 450 -10.00 -10.13 11.93
C ASP A 450 -9.41 -8.83 11.36
N LYS A 451 -10.24 -7.78 11.27
CA LYS A 451 -9.76 -6.45 10.90
C LYS A 451 -8.75 -5.91 11.90
N THR A 452 -9.02 -6.05 13.20
CA THR A 452 -8.12 -5.60 14.27
C THR A 452 -6.78 -6.34 14.24
N ILE A 453 -6.78 -7.64 13.93
CA ILE A 453 -5.57 -8.45 13.74
C ILE A 453 -4.70 -7.89 12.60
N THR A 454 -5.31 -7.36 11.53
CA THR A 454 -4.55 -6.71 10.45
C THR A 454 -3.82 -5.45 10.94
N VAL A 455 -4.39 -4.67 11.86
CA VAL A 455 -3.69 -3.55 12.51
C VAL A 455 -2.61 -4.03 13.47
N PHE A 456 -2.88 -5.10 14.22
CA PHE A 456 -1.91 -5.73 15.13
C PHE A 456 -0.63 -6.20 14.40
N ARG A 457 -0.71 -6.63 13.13
CA ARG A 457 0.49 -6.99 12.34
C ARG A 457 1.49 -5.85 12.19
N TYR A 458 1.01 -4.60 12.13
CA TYR A 458 1.83 -3.40 11.99
C TYR A 458 2.54 -3.00 13.29
N ILE A 459 2.21 -3.59 14.44
CA ILE A 459 2.90 -3.30 15.71
C ILE A 459 4.27 -4.00 15.75
N THR A 460 5.32 -3.27 16.08
CA THR A 460 6.64 -3.84 16.42
C THR A 460 6.69 -4.34 17.86
N GLU A 461 6.21 -3.54 18.81
CA GLU A 461 6.18 -3.79 20.26
C GLU A 461 5.06 -4.77 20.69
N LYS A 462 5.12 -6.00 20.17
CA LYS A 462 4.13 -7.07 20.41
C LYS A 462 4.16 -7.60 21.84
N ASP A 463 5.28 -7.50 22.54
CA ASP A 463 5.40 -7.87 23.97
C ASP A 463 4.65 -6.90 24.89
N ALA A 464 4.66 -5.60 24.60
CA ALA A 464 3.83 -4.60 25.27
C ALA A 464 2.33 -4.91 25.06
N PHE A 465 1.94 -5.29 23.83
CA PHE A 465 0.58 -5.79 23.58
C PHE A 465 0.27 -7.07 24.37
N GLU A 466 1.19 -8.07 24.42
CA GLU A 466 1.02 -9.30 25.23
C GLU A 466 0.70 -8.94 26.69
N ARG A 467 1.43 -7.99 27.28
CA ARG A 467 1.26 -7.53 28.66
C ARG A 467 -0.13 -6.93 28.91
N TYR A 468 -0.55 -5.95 28.11
CA TYR A 468 -1.89 -5.35 28.25
C TYR A 468 -3.01 -6.36 27.97
N TYR A 469 -2.89 -7.17 26.91
CA TYR A 469 -3.89 -8.18 26.56
C TYR A 469 -4.05 -9.23 27.68
N LYS A 470 -2.94 -9.66 28.28
CA LYS A 470 -2.93 -10.57 29.43
C LYS A 470 -3.62 -9.95 30.65
N ASN A 471 -3.37 -8.68 30.96
CA ASN A 471 -4.06 -7.94 32.04
C ASN A 471 -5.58 -7.90 31.81
N HIS A 472 -6.01 -7.59 30.59
CA HIS A 472 -7.42 -7.53 30.20
C HIS A 472 -8.10 -8.90 30.24
N LEU A 473 -7.48 -9.92 29.64
CA LEU A 473 -7.98 -11.30 29.65
C LEU A 473 -8.14 -11.83 31.09
N ALA A 474 -7.18 -11.59 31.97
CA ALA A 474 -7.27 -12.00 33.38
C ALA A 474 -8.49 -11.40 34.07
N LYS A 475 -8.75 -10.09 33.87
CA LYS A 475 -9.94 -9.40 34.39
C LYS A 475 -11.23 -9.99 33.77
N ARG A 476 -11.26 -10.31 32.47
CA ARG A 476 -12.45 -10.90 31.81
C ARG A 476 -12.78 -12.29 32.35
N LEU A 477 -11.78 -13.17 32.47
CA LEU A 477 -11.93 -14.53 33.00
C LEU A 477 -12.38 -14.54 34.46
N LEU A 478 -11.65 -13.87 35.36
CA LEU A 478 -11.93 -13.92 36.81
C LEU A 478 -13.27 -13.29 37.19
N PHE A 479 -13.72 -12.26 36.46
CA PHE A 479 -15.00 -11.60 36.72
C PHE A 479 -16.14 -12.10 35.82
N GLY A 480 -15.92 -13.17 35.03
CA GLY A 480 -16.93 -13.80 34.17
C GLY A 480 -17.54 -12.87 33.11
N ARG A 481 -16.74 -11.91 32.60
CA ARG A 481 -17.18 -10.81 31.73
C ARG A 481 -17.03 -11.05 30.23
N SER A 482 -16.46 -12.18 29.78
CA SER A 482 -16.28 -12.53 28.36
C SER A 482 -17.60 -12.80 27.64
N VAL A 483 -17.84 -12.25 26.43
CA VAL A 483 -19.09 -12.49 25.66
C VAL A 483 -19.37 -13.99 25.49
N SER A 484 -18.38 -14.72 24.98
CA SER A 484 -18.41 -16.15 24.71
C SER A 484 -17.00 -16.74 24.87
N ASP A 485 -16.91 -17.94 25.43
CA ASP A 485 -15.65 -18.68 25.54
C ASP A 485 -15.07 -19.03 24.15
N ASP A 486 -15.94 -19.26 23.16
CA ASP A 486 -15.53 -19.56 21.79
C ASP A 486 -14.95 -18.32 21.09
N ALA A 487 -15.48 -17.12 21.36
CA ALA A 487 -14.94 -15.87 20.83
C ALA A 487 -13.54 -15.56 21.39
N GLU A 488 -13.32 -15.80 22.69
CA GLU A 488 -12.00 -15.65 23.31
C GLU A 488 -10.98 -16.67 22.77
N ARG A 489 -11.42 -17.92 22.55
CA ARG A 489 -10.59 -18.97 21.91
C ARG A 489 -10.29 -18.65 20.44
N GLY A 490 -11.25 -18.09 19.71
CA GLY A 490 -11.08 -17.61 18.34
C GLY A 490 -10.03 -16.50 18.26
N MET A 491 -10.12 -15.50 19.15
CA MET A 491 -9.12 -14.44 19.25
C MET A 491 -7.71 -14.99 19.58
N LEU A 492 -7.62 -15.97 20.49
CA LEU A 492 -6.37 -16.66 20.79
C LEU A 492 -5.80 -17.42 19.60
N ALA A 493 -6.64 -18.10 18.80
CA ALA A 493 -6.22 -18.77 17.59
C ALA A 493 -5.65 -17.78 16.56
N LYS A 494 -6.28 -16.61 16.38
CA LYS A 494 -5.79 -15.55 15.49
C LYS A 494 -4.41 -15.03 15.96
N LEU A 495 -4.23 -14.73 17.26
CA LEU A 495 -2.92 -14.35 17.82
C LEU A 495 -1.84 -15.44 17.67
N LYS A 496 -2.23 -16.72 17.77
CA LYS A 496 -1.33 -17.87 17.61
C LYS A 496 -0.82 -18.04 16.17
N VAL A 497 -1.64 -17.69 15.18
CA VAL A 497 -1.23 -17.67 13.76
C VAL A 497 -0.18 -16.59 13.52
N GLU A 498 -0.40 -15.38 14.04
CA GLU A 498 0.48 -14.22 13.80
C GLU A 498 1.80 -14.27 14.60
N CYS A 499 1.78 -14.75 15.86
CA CYS A 499 2.94 -14.70 16.77
C CYS A 499 3.47 -16.07 17.23
N GLY A 500 2.83 -17.17 16.80
CA GLY A 500 3.23 -18.53 17.14
C GLY A 500 2.89 -18.97 18.58
N TYR A 501 3.05 -20.28 18.83
CA TYR A 501 2.66 -20.92 20.09
C TYR A 501 3.35 -20.35 21.34
N GLN A 502 4.62 -19.93 21.25
CA GLN A 502 5.33 -19.34 22.39
C GLN A 502 4.75 -18.00 22.85
N PHE A 503 3.96 -17.31 22.02
CA PHE A 503 3.26 -16.09 22.40
C PHE A 503 1.99 -16.42 23.19
N THR A 504 1.18 -17.35 22.69
CA THR A 504 -0.11 -17.70 23.31
C THR A 504 0.00 -18.66 24.49
N GLN A 505 1.14 -19.33 24.71
CA GLN A 505 1.30 -20.36 25.75
C GLN A 505 0.81 -19.94 27.14
N LYS A 506 1.16 -18.74 27.63
CA LYS A 506 0.72 -18.25 28.95
C LYS A 506 -0.80 -18.04 28.97
N LEU A 507 -1.37 -17.50 27.89
CA LEU A 507 -2.80 -17.19 27.75
C LEU A 507 -3.64 -18.48 27.64
N GLU A 508 -3.19 -19.46 26.86
CA GLU A 508 -3.76 -20.82 26.80
C GLU A 508 -3.70 -21.50 28.18
N GLY A 509 -2.61 -21.29 28.92
CA GLY A 509 -2.45 -21.71 30.31
C GLY A 509 -3.51 -21.14 31.24
N MET A 510 -3.87 -19.86 31.09
CA MET A 510 -4.94 -19.21 31.87
C MET A 510 -6.31 -19.89 31.64
N PHE A 511 -6.65 -20.24 30.40
CA PHE A 511 -7.88 -20.99 30.09
C PHE A 511 -7.88 -22.40 30.71
N ASN A 512 -6.74 -23.08 30.65
CA ASN A 512 -6.60 -24.41 31.26
C ASN A 512 -6.70 -24.36 32.78
N ASP A 513 -6.12 -23.35 33.44
CA ASP A 513 -6.29 -23.11 34.88
C ASP A 513 -7.78 -22.91 35.25
N MET A 514 -8.54 -22.12 34.49
CA MET A 514 -9.98 -21.92 34.76
C MET A 514 -10.77 -23.23 34.67
N ARG A 515 -10.51 -24.05 33.64
CA ARG A 515 -11.16 -25.36 33.48
C ARG A 515 -10.79 -26.31 34.63
N ILE A 516 -9.50 -26.51 34.89
CA ILE A 516 -9.00 -27.40 35.95
C ILE A 516 -9.50 -26.94 37.32
N SER A 517 -9.58 -25.63 37.57
CA SER A 517 -10.09 -25.13 38.84
C SER A 517 -11.59 -25.37 39.01
N SER A 518 -12.38 -25.30 37.94
CA SER A 518 -13.82 -25.67 37.97
C SER A 518 -13.99 -27.15 38.33
N GLU A 519 -13.23 -28.04 37.69
CA GLU A 519 -13.20 -29.49 37.98
C GLU A 519 -12.75 -29.77 39.42
N THR A 520 -11.70 -29.08 39.88
CA THR A 520 -11.19 -29.17 41.26
C THR A 520 -12.23 -28.70 42.27
N MET A 521 -12.95 -27.61 41.98
CA MET A 521 -13.98 -27.05 42.84
C MET A 521 -15.23 -27.96 42.90
N GLN A 522 -15.58 -28.63 41.80
CA GLN A 522 -16.62 -29.67 41.80
C GLN A 522 -16.22 -30.85 42.71
N GLY A 523 -14.97 -31.32 42.61
CA GLY A 523 -14.43 -32.35 43.51
C GLY A 523 -14.36 -31.92 44.98
N TYR A 524 -14.12 -30.63 45.26
CA TYR A 524 -14.15 -30.09 46.62
C TYR A 524 -15.58 -30.00 47.17
N ARG A 525 -16.56 -29.58 46.37
CA ARG A 525 -17.99 -29.59 46.77
C ARG A 525 -18.47 -31.01 47.12
N GLN A 526 -18.04 -32.03 46.38
CA GLN A 526 -18.32 -33.43 46.73
C GLN A 526 -17.64 -33.86 48.03
N HIS A 527 -16.41 -33.42 48.28
CA HIS A 527 -15.71 -33.68 49.54
C HIS A 527 -16.40 -33.02 50.74
N LEU A 528 -16.89 -31.78 50.56
CA LEU A 528 -17.66 -31.06 51.59
C LEU A 528 -19.01 -31.70 51.93
N GLN A 529 -19.63 -32.46 51.02
CA GLN A 529 -20.85 -33.22 51.35
C GLN A 529 -20.60 -34.32 52.41
N ASN A 530 -19.34 -34.75 52.58
CA ASN A 530 -18.94 -35.76 53.56
C ASN A 530 -18.43 -35.14 54.88
N ILE A 531 -18.46 -33.81 55.01
CA ILE A 531 -17.95 -33.04 56.17
C ILE A 531 -19.07 -32.13 56.67
N SER A 532 -19.10 -31.80 57.97
CA SER A 532 -20.09 -30.84 58.48
C SER A 532 -19.99 -29.46 57.79
N PRO A 533 -21.12 -28.78 57.53
CA PRO A 533 -21.13 -27.52 56.78
C PRO A 533 -20.39 -26.42 57.53
N LEU A 534 -19.39 -25.81 56.87
CA LEU A 534 -18.48 -24.80 57.45
C LEU A 534 -19.11 -23.40 57.63
N GLY A 535 -20.42 -23.24 57.49
CA GLY A 535 -21.15 -21.97 57.64
C GLY A 535 -20.95 -20.96 56.51
N LEU A 536 -19.91 -21.12 55.69
CA LEU A 536 -19.56 -20.27 54.53
C LEU A 536 -19.45 -21.12 53.27
N GLU A 537 -20.11 -20.72 52.17
CA GLU A 537 -19.79 -21.26 50.85
C GLU A 537 -18.58 -20.51 50.27
N ILE A 538 -17.49 -21.24 50.00
CA ILE A 538 -16.32 -20.73 49.28
C ILE A 538 -16.34 -21.25 47.84
N SER A 539 -15.86 -20.46 46.90
CA SER A 539 -15.55 -20.89 45.53
C SER A 539 -14.13 -20.45 45.20
N VAL A 540 -13.24 -21.40 44.92
CA VAL A 540 -11.79 -21.14 44.80
C VAL A 540 -11.34 -21.32 43.36
N THR A 541 -10.65 -20.30 42.86
CA THR A 541 -10.00 -20.31 41.54
C THR A 541 -8.49 -20.44 41.70
N VAL A 542 -7.96 -21.62 41.44
CA VAL A 542 -6.51 -21.92 41.51
C VAL A 542 -5.86 -21.53 40.19
N MET A 543 -4.75 -20.78 40.27
CA MET A 543 -4.05 -20.19 39.14
C MET A 543 -2.55 -20.50 39.19
N THR A 544 -1.94 -20.76 38.03
CA THR A 544 -0.51 -21.00 37.90
C THR A 544 0.24 -19.66 37.90
N SER A 545 1.10 -19.42 38.89
CA SER A 545 1.71 -18.09 39.15
C SER A 545 2.46 -17.47 37.95
N THR A 546 3.04 -18.28 37.06
CA THR A 546 3.76 -17.83 35.86
C THR A 546 2.85 -17.48 34.68
N PHE A 547 1.64 -18.03 34.62
CA PHE A 547 0.63 -17.72 33.59
C PHE A 547 -0.20 -16.47 33.95
N TRP A 548 -0.31 -16.20 35.25
CA TRP A 548 -0.85 -15.01 35.92
C TRP A 548 -0.30 -13.64 35.50
N PRO A 549 -1.03 -12.53 35.25
CA PRO A 549 -0.49 -11.19 35.52
C PRO A 549 -0.71 -10.83 36.99
N MET A 550 -0.02 -11.52 37.90
CA MET A 550 -0.06 -11.24 39.34
C MET A 550 1.15 -10.39 39.75
N SER A 551 0.96 -9.47 40.70
CA SER A 551 2.09 -8.91 41.44
C SER A 551 2.67 -9.97 42.37
N TYR A 552 3.99 -10.08 42.43
CA TYR A 552 4.69 -10.99 43.34
C TYR A 552 4.61 -10.54 44.80
N THR A 553 4.20 -9.30 45.06
CA THR A 553 3.90 -8.80 46.40
C THR A 553 2.60 -9.42 46.91
N ALA A 554 2.72 -10.41 47.81
CA ALA A 554 1.55 -10.93 48.53
C ALA A 554 0.85 -9.77 49.26
N SER A 555 -0.45 -9.59 49.03
CA SER A 555 -1.23 -8.59 49.75
C SER A 555 -1.26 -8.96 51.23
N THR A 556 -0.76 -8.07 52.10
CA THR A 556 -0.56 -8.28 53.54
C THR A 556 -1.87 -8.26 54.34
N CYS A 557 -2.96 -8.83 53.83
CA CYS A 557 -4.27 -8.71 54.46
C CYS A 557 -4.49 -9.78 55.55
N VAL A 558 -4.96 -9.36 56.72
CA VAL A 558 -5.42 -10.26 57.79
C VAL A 558 -6.81 -10.78 57.45
N PHE A 559 -6.96 -12.11 57.34
CA PHE A 559 -8.26 -12.75 57.13
C PHE A 559 -8.98 -13.03 58.46
N PRO A 560 -10.23 -12.57 58.66
CA PRO A 560 -11.09 -12.99 59.76
C PRO A 560 -11.15 -14.52 59.92
N GLU A 561 -11.38 -14.99 61.14
CA GLU A 561 -11.23 -16.42 61.47
C GLU A 561 -12.11 -17.33 60.60
N ILE A 562 -13.33 -16.90 60.26
CA ILE A 562 -14.28 -17.62 59.41
C ILE A 562 -13.76 -17.84 57.97
N LEU A 563 -13.04 -16.85 57.41
CA LEU A 563 -12.38 -16.96 56.11
C LEU A 563 -11.15 -17.86 56.23
N SER A 564 -10.30 -17.60 57.24
CA SER A 564 -9.09 -18.37 57.52
C SER A 564 -9.35 -19.88 57.68
N ARG A 565 -10.44 -20.26 58.36
CA ARG A 565 -10.85 -21.66 58.57
C ARG A 565 -11.23 -22.34 57.25
N SER A 566 -12.00 -21.64 56.42
CA SER A 566 -12.44 -22.14 55.10
C SER A 566 -11.26 -22.27 54.13
N CYS A 567 -10.34 -21.29 54.11
CA CYS A 567 -9.11 -21.34 53.32
C CYS A 567 -8.24 -22.56 53.69
N LYS A 568 -7.96 -22.78 54.99
CA LYS A 568 -7.16 -23.93 55.47
C LYS A 568 -7.78 -25.28 55.13
N ASN A 569 -9.12 -25.38 55.13
CA ASN A 569 -9.81 -26.60 54.74
C ASN A 569 -9.60 -26.90 53.24
N PHE A 570 -9.77 -25.89 52.37
CA PHE A 570 -9.49 -26.03 50.94
C PHE A 570 -8.01 -26.35 50.66
N GLU A 571 -7.08 -25.69 51.35
CA GLU A 571 -5.63 -25.99 51.23
C GLU A 571 -5.33 -27.46 51.55
N SER A 572 -5.88 -27.97 52.66
CA SER A 572 -5.69 -29.35 53.09
C SER A 572 -6.22 -30.34 52.04
N PHE A 573 -7.41 -30.08 51.49
CA PHE A 573 -7.97 -30.85 50.38
C PHE A 573 -7.09 -30.81 49.13
N TYR A 574 -6.66 -29.61 48.71
CA TYR A 574 -5.86 -29.44 47.49
C TYR A 574 -4.48 -30.11 47.60
N LEU A 575 -3.78 -29.91 48.73
CA LEU A 575 -2.46 -30.49 48.97
C LEU A 575 -2.51 -32.02 49.14
N SER A 576 -3.63 -32.59 49.61
CA SER A 576 -3.82 -34.06 49.64
C SER A 576 -3.83 -34.70 48.24
N ARG A 577 -4.21 -33.93 47.21
CA ARG A 577 -4.25 -34.36 45.80
C ARG A 577 -3.05 -33.88 44.98
N HIS A 578 -2.37 -32.83 45.43
CA HIS A 578 -1.28 -32.19 44.71
C HIS A 578 -0.07 -31.94 45.65
N SER A 579 0.70 -33.00 45.86
CA SER A 579 1.96 -32.93 46.62
C SER A 579 2.98 -32.00 45.94
N GLY A 580 3.85 -31.40 46.77
CA GLY A 580 4.92 -30.50 46.31
C GLY A 580 4.47 -29.11 45.82
N ARG A 581 3.19 -28.75 45.92
CA ARG A 581 2.68 -27.41 45.60
C ARG A 581 2.58 -26.53 46.84
N ARG A 582 2.63 -25.21 46.64
CA ARG A 582 2.33 -24.19 47.66
C ARG A 582 1.24 -23.26 47.13
N LEU A 583 0.19 -23.05 47.90
CA LEU A 583 -0.86 -22.08 47.59
C LEU A 583 -0.52 -20.71 48.19
N THR A 584 -1.09 -19.65 47.63
CA THR A 584 -0.95 -18.27 48.13
C THR A 584 -2.22 -17.51 47.76
N TRP A 585 -2.96 -17.06 48.76
CA TRP A 585 -4.25 -16.39 48.55
C TRP A 585 -4.07 -14.95 48.06
N GLN A 586 -4.93 -14.54 47.13
CA GLN A 586 -4.91 -13.21 46.52
C GLN A 586 -6.24 -12.48 46.82
N PRO A 587 -6.37 -11.83 48.00
CA PRO A 587 -7.63 -11.18 48.39
C PRO A 587 -8.06 -10.05 47.44
N SER A 588 -7.11 -9.37 46.79
CA SER A 588 -7.37 -8.30 45.80
C SER A 588 -8.16 -8.75 44.57
N LEU A 589 -8.13 -10.05 44.23
CA LEU A 589 -8.84 -10.62 43.07
C LEU A 589 -10.20 -11.25 43.44
N GLY A 590 -10.49 -11.37 44.73
CA GLY A 590 -11.69 -12.04 45.21
C GLY A 590 -12.93 -11.15 45.31
N ASN A 591 -14.09 -11.80 45.36
CA ASN A 591 -15.37 -11.17 45.65
C ASN A 591 -16.20 -12.06 46.59
N ALA A 592 -17.19 -11.47 47.25
CA ALA A 592 -18.09 -12.15 48.17
C ALA A 592 -19.51 -11.57 48.09
N ASP A 593 -20.51 -12.42 48.34
CA ASP A 593 -21.90 -12.01 48.62
C ASP A 593 -22.11 -12.02 50.14
N VAL A 594 -22.43 -10.87 50.74
CA VAL A 594 -22.68 -10.71 52.18
C VAL A 594 -24.08 -10.16 52.43
N ARG A 595 -24.81 -10.78 53.37
CA ARG A 595 -26.16 -10.33 53.77
C ARG A 595 -26.07 -9.37 54.95
N VAL A 596 -26.48 -8.12 54.73
CA VAL A 596 -26.42 -7.06 55.74
C VAL A 596 -27.83 -6.67 56.19
N GLN A 597 -28.03 -6.55 57.50
CA GLN A 597 -29.25 -6.07 58.13
C GLN A 597 -29.16 -4.55 58.32
N PHE A 598 -30.10 -3.80 57.75
CA PHE A 598 -30.31 -2.38 58.04
C PHE A 598 -31.64 -2.18 58.77
N LYS A 599 -31.86 -1.01 59.39
CA LYS A 599 -33.11 -0.70 60.10
C LYS A 599 -34.35 -0.77 59.19
N ALA A 600 -34.19 -0.45 57.90
CA ALA A 600 -35.26 -0.54 56.91
C ALA A 600 -35.54 -1.97 56.44
N ARG A 601 -34.51 -2.76 56.08
CA ARG A 601 -34.61 -4.14 55.58
C ARG A 601 -33.24 -4.82 55.44
N LYS A 602 -33.26 -6.13 55.15
CA LYS A 602 -32.08 -6.90 54.73
C LYS A 602 -31.73 -6.63 53.27
N HIS A 603 -30.43 -6.59 52.97
CA HIS A 603 -29.87 -6.49 51.62
C HIS A 603 -28.76 -7.52 51.42
N ASP A 604 -28.65 -8.05 50.20
CA ASP A 604 -27.53 -8.91 49.80
C ASP A 604 -26.53 -8.06 48.99
N LEU A 605 -25.32 -7.87 49.49
CA LEU A 605 -24.28 -7.04 48.88
C LEU A 605 -23.23 -7.92 48.19
N ASN A 606 -23.00 -7.71 46.89
CA ASN A 606 -21.84 -8.26 46.18
C ASN A 606 -20.69 -7.25 46.27
N VAL A 607 -19.61 -7.61 46.96
CA VAL A 607 -18.46 -6.76 47.31
C VAL A 607 -17.14 -7.45 46.96
N SER A 608 -16.01 -6.72 46.93
CA SER A 608 -14.67 -7.34 46.88
C SER A 608 -14.30 -7.94 48.24
N THR A 609 -13.30 -8.84 48.29
CA THR A 609 -12.85 -9.44 49.55
C THR A 609 -12.35 -8.39 50.55
N PHE A 610 -11.60 -7.37 50.10
CA PHE A 610 -11.19 -6.26 50.98
C PHE A 610 -12.39 -5.49 51.54
N ALA A 611 -13.41 -5.20 50.72
CA ALA A 611 -14.63 -4.56 51.21
C ALA A 611 -15.42 -5.45 52.20
N LEU A 612 -15.43 -6.77 52.02
CA LEU A 612 -15.98 -7.71 53.02
C LEU A 612 -15.22 -7.61 54.34
N ILE A 613 -13.88 -7.66 54.31
CA ILE A 613 -13.05 -7.61 55.52
C ILE A 613 -13.26 -6.30 56.28
N ILE A 614 -13.33 -5.16 55.57
CA ILE A 614 -13.66 -3.86 56.17
C ILE A 614 -15.06 -3.88 56.81
N LEU A 615 -16.07 -4.43 56.13
CA LEU A 615 -17.44 -4.49 56.66
C LEU A 615 -17.56 -5.37 57.92
N LEU A 616 -16.81 -6.47 57.99
CA LEU A 616 -16.81 -7.37 59.16
C LEU A 616 -16.23 -6.71 60.43
N LEU A 617 -15.37 -5.69 60.31
CA LEU A 617 -14.93 -4.92 61.48
C LEU A 617 -16.06 -4.18 62.19
N PHE A 618 -17.15 -3.88 61.47
CA PHE A 618 -18.32 -3.18 62.01
C PHE A 618 -19.38 -4.13 62.59
N GLU A 619 -19.12 -5.44 62.67
CA GLU A 619 -20.05 -6.41 63.25
C GLU A 619 -20.15 -6.29 64.78
N ASP A 620 -19.00 -6.11 65.45
CA ASP A 620 -18.90 -5.94 66.91
C ASP A 620 -18.94 -4.45 67.34
N VAL A 621 -18.90 -3.51 66.40
CA VAL A 621 -18.99 -2.06 66.65
C VAL A 621 -20.45 -1.65 66.62
N GLY A 622 -21.00 -1.27 67.79
CA GLY A 622 -22.42 -0.90 67.93
C GLY A 622 -22.85 0.28 67.04
N ASP A 623 -24.18 0.45 66.89
CA ASP A 623 -24.84 1.38 65.95
C ASP A 623 -24.28 2.83 65.89
N ASP A 624 -23.78 3.35 67.00
CA ASP A 624 -23.23 4.72 67.14
C ASP A 624 -21.68 4.76 67.22
N GLY A 625 -21.03 3.60 67.12
CA GLY A 625 -19.56 3.48 67.11
C GLY A 625 -18.93 3.87 65.77
N PHE A 626 -17.66 4.26 65.82
CA PHE A 626 -16.85 4.59 64.66
C PHE A 626 -15.47 3.94 64.75
N LEU A 627 -14.86 3.73 63.58
CA LEU A 627 -13.46 3.31 63.43
C LEU A 627 -12.71 4.37 62.63
N THR A 628 -11.53 4.76 63.08
CA THR A 628 -10.62 5.64 62.34
C THR A 628 -9.96 4.90 61.18
N TYR A 629 -9.48 5.65 60.18
CA TYR A 629 -8.73 5.07 59.06
C TYR A 629 -7.49 4.30 59.54
N GLU A 630 -6.74 4.82 60.52
CA GLU A 630 -5.57 4.14 61.12
C GLU A 630 -5.94 2.83 61.84
N GLU A 631 -7.06 2.77 62.56
CA GLU A 631 -7.54 1.52 63.18
C GLU A 631 -7.91 0.47 62.13
N ILE A 632 -8.59 0.87 61.05
CA ILE A 632 -8.93 -0.05 59.94
C ILE A 632 -7.65 -0.52 59.22
N LYS A 633 -6.69 0.38 58.97
CA LYS A 633 -5.41 0.09 58.32
C LYS A 633 -4.56 -0.87 59.14
N SER A 634 -4.39 -0.60 60.43
CA SER A 634 -3.59 -1.44 61.34
C SER A 634 -4.24 -2.81 61.60
N THR A 635 -5.57 -2.89 61.71
CA THR A 635 -6.29 -4.16 61.95
C THR A 635 -6.31 -5.06 60.72
N THR A 636 -6.54 -4.49 59.52
CA THR A 636 -6.68 -5.27 58.28
C THR A 636 -5.36 -5.48 57.54
N LEU A 637 -4.39 -4.59 57.73
CA LEU A 637 -3.11 -4.51 57.00
C LEU A 637 -3.27 -4.42 55.46
N ILE A 638 -4.43 -3.93 54.99
CA ILE A 638 -4.70 -3.65 53.58
C ILE A 638 -3.79 -2.50 53.10
N PRO A 639 -3.14 -2.60 51.92
CA PRO A 639 -2.34 -1.52 51.36
C PRO A 639 -3.10 -0.20 51.21
N GLU A 640 -2.47 0.91 51.56
CA GLU A 640 -3.02 2.29 51.62
C GLU A 640 -3.92 2.66 50.43
N GLN A 641 -3.40 2.57 49.21
CA GLN A 641 -4.14 2.93 47.98
C GLN A 641 -5.39 2.07 47.79
N GLU A 642 -5.30 0.77 48.09
CA GLU A 642 -6.44 -0.13 48.00
C GLU A 642 -7.45 0.14 49.12
N LEU A 643 -7.00 0.40 50.34
CA LEU A 643 -7.87 0.76 51.46
C LEU A 643 -8.68 2.03 51.16
N GLN A 644 -8.04 3.09 50.65
CA GLN A 644 -8.71 4.31 50.21
C GLN A 644 -9.76 4.05 49.13
N ARG A 645 -9.40 3.34 48.05
CA ARG A 645 -10.33 2.96 46.96
C ARG A 645 -11.54 2.18 47.50
N HIS A 646 -11.33 1.27 48.46
CA HIS A 646 -12.38 0.46 49.05
C HIS A 646 -13.29 1.24 50.00
N LEU A 647 -12.73 2.07 50.89
CA LEU A 647 -13.50 2.96 51.77
C LEU A 647 -14.30 3.99 50.98
N GLN A 648 -13.73 4.57 49.91
CA GLN A 648 -14.45 5.47 49.01
C GLN A 648 -15.65 4.78 48.35
N SER A 649 -15.48 3.50 47.96
CA SER A 649 -16.55 2.66 47.38
C SER A 649 -17.69 2.39 48.36
N LEU A 650 -17.38 2.25 49.66
CA LEU A 650 -18.34 1.91 50.72
C LEU A 650 -19.02 3.14 51.36
N ALA A 651 -18.33 4.28 51.45
CA ALA A 651 -18.79 5.46 52.19
C ALA A 651 -19.17 6.67 51.31
N CYS A 652 -18.44 6.88 50.20
CA CYS A 652 -18.55 8.11 49.40
C CYS A 652 -19.39 7.93 48.13
N ALA A 653 -19.39 6.72 47.57
CA ALA A 653 -20.04 6.38 46.29
C ALA A 653 -21.58 6.28 46.35
N LYS A 654 -22.19 5.71 45.30
CA LYS A 654 -23.65 5.60 45.12
C LYS A 654 -24.37 4.87 46.26
N PHE A 655 -23.75 3.85 46.84
CA PHE A 655 -24.34 3.02 47.90
C PHE A 655 -23.53 3.21 49.17
N LYS A 656 -23.92 4.21 49.98
CA LYS A 656 -23.23 4.58 51.23
C LYS A 656 -23.60 3.61 52.35
N ILE A 657 -22.91 2.47 52.40
CA ILE A 657 -23.05 1.44 53.44
C ILE A 657 -22.37 1.90 54.74
N LEU A 658 -21.30 2.68 54.61
CA LEU A 658 -20.65 3.39 55.70
C LEU A 658 -20.94 4.90 55.58
N LYS A 659 -20.77 5.64 56.68
CA LYS A 659 -20.73 7.11 56.73
C LYS A 659 -19.29 7.53 57.00
N LYS A 660 -18.77 8.49 56.23
CA LYS A 660 -17.47 9.14 56.48
C LYS A 660 -17.69 10.39 57.34
N HIS A 661 -16.81 10.61 58.31
CA HIS A 661 -16.76 11.81 59.15
C HIS A 661 -15.32 12.37 59.12
N PRO A 662 -15.10 13.61 58.65
CA PRO A 662 -16.10 14.51 58.06
C PRO A 662 -16.66 14.01 56.71
N PRO A 663 -17.91 14.36 56.35
CA PRO A 663 -18.52 13.94 55.10
C PRO A 663 -17.81 14.59 53.91
N GLY A 664 -17.35 13.77 52.96
CA GLY A 664 -16.62 14.21 51.77
C GLY A 664 -16.73 13.21 50.63
N ARG A 665 -16.02 13.48 49.53
CA ARG A 665 -15.94 12.59 48.36
C ARG A 665 -14.71 11.67 48.42
N ASP A 666 -13.65 12.15 49.03
CA ASP A 666 -12.33 11.53 49.05
C ASP A 666 -11.98 11.07 50.47
N VAL A 667 -11.00 10.16 50.58
CA VAL A 667 -10.64 9.48 51.83
C VAL A 667 -9.22 9.86 52.23
N HIS A 668 -9.07 10.41 53.42
CA HIS A 668 -7.81 10.87 54.01
C HIS A 668 -7.47 10.07 55.27
N PRO A 669 -6.20 10.01 55.69
CA PRO A 669 -5.80 9.26 56.89
C PRO A 669 -6.42 9.74 58.21
N GLU A 670 -6.92 10.97 58.26
CA GLU A 670 -7.60 11.56 59.42
C GLU A 670 -9.10 11.22 59.49
N ASP A 671 -9.66 10.56 58.47
CA ASP A 671 -11.08 10.24 58.41
C ASP A 671 -11.49 9.13 59.39
N SER A 672 -12.74 9.20 59.84
CA SER A 672 -13.40 8.12 60.58
C SER A 672 -14.67 7.64 59.88
N PHE A 673 -15.05 6.39 60.14
CA PHE A 673 -16.14 5.70 59.47
C PHE A 673 -17.08 5.06 60.47
N SER A 674 -18.39 5.15 60.24
CA SER A 674 -19.41 4.42 61.02
C SER A 674 -20.42 3.70 60.14
N PHE A 675 -21.07 2.66 60.68
CA PHE A 675 -22.05 1.88 59.93
C PHE A 675 -23.33 2.67 59.62
N ASN A 676 -23.81 2.64 58.37
CA ASN A 676 -25.03 3.34 58.00
C ASN A 676 -26.29 2.49 58.24
N ALA A 677 -26.62 2.22 59.51
CA ALA A 677 -27.81 1.45 59.88
C ALA A 677 -29.13 2.00 59.30
N GLY A 678 -29.18 3.29 58.95
CA GLY A 678 -30.30 3.98 58.30
C GLY A 678 -30.29 3.96 56.76
N PHE A 679 -29.46 3.14 56.12
CA PHE A 679 -29.42 3.02 54.66
C PHE A 679 -30.74 2.52 54.06
N ILE A 680 -31.18 3.14 52.95
CA ILE A 680 -32.42 2.81 52.24
C ILE A 680 -32.10 2.68 50.74
N CYS A 681 -32.48 1.55 50.14
CA CYS A 681 -32.37 1.30 48.70
C CYS A 681 -33.51 0.37 48.22
N PRO A 682 -34.10 0.57 47.03
CA PRO A 682 -35.16 -0.32 46.53
C PRO A 682 -34.65 -1.69 46.05
N MET A 683 -33.37 -1.83 45.69
CA MET A 683 -32.78 -3.07 45.14
C MET A 683 -32.41 -4.07 46.25
N GLN A 684 -32.91 -5.31 46.19
CA GLN A 684 -32.61 -6.33 47.23
C GLN A 684 -31.13 -6.78 47.16
N ARG A 685 -30.68 -7.14 45.95
CA ARG A 685 -29.26 -7.40 45.67
C ARG A 685 -28.61 -6.10 45.18
N ILE A 686 -27.48 -5.73 45.78
CA ILE A 686 -26.70 -4.52 45.43
C ILE A 686 -25.28 -4.96 45.09
N LYS A 687 -24.77 -4.56 43.93
CA LYS A 687 -23.35 -4.76 43.58
C LYS A 687 -22.57 -3.49 43.85
N ILE A 688 -21.63 -3.56 44.79
CA ILE A 688 -20.69 -2.49 45.11
C ILE A 688 -19.38 -2.85 44.41
N SER A 689 -19.25 -2.38 43.17
CA SER A 689 -17.98 -2.46 42.46
C SER A 689 -16.98 -1.49 43.09
N THR A 690 -15.75 -1.93 43.25
CA THR A 690 -14.63 -1.08 43.65
C THR A 690 -14.46 0.06 42.67
N VAL A 691 -14.11 1.25 43.18
CA VAL A 691 -13.62 2.37 42.37
C VAL A 691 -12.26 1.99 41.84
N SER A 692 -12.24 1.42 40.64
CA SER A 692 -11.05 0.99 39.91
C SER A 692 -11.03 1.69 38.56
N ALA A 693 -9.87 2.25 38.20
CA ALA A 693 -9.66 2.81 36.87
C ALA A 693 -9.77 1.69 35.82
N ARG A 694 -10.48 1.94 34.71
CA ARG A 694 -10.58 0.96 33.61
C ARG A 694 -9.35 0.96 32.71
N VAL A 695 -8.58 2.03 32.78
CA VAL A 695 -7.37 2.35 32.03
C VAL A 695 -6.29 2.56 33.08
N GLU A 696 -5.06 2.10 32.81
CA GLU A 696 -3.94 2.28 33.75
C GLU A 696 -3.64 3.79 33.93
N SER A 697 -3.37 4.22 35.16
CA SER A 697 -2.92 5.60 35.43
C SER A 697 -1.55 5.87 34.79
N THR A 698 -1.10 7.13 34.79
CA THR A 698 0.26 7.52 34.38
C THR A 698 1.35 6.74 35.13
N GLU A 699 1.14 6.49 36.42
CA GLU A 699 2.05 5.74 37.29
C GLU A 699 1.95 4.23 37.02
N GLU A 700 0.74 3.69 36.92
CA GLU A 700 0.50 2.27 36.60
C GLU A 700 1.09 1.92 35.22
N ARG A 701 0.97 2.80 34.22
CA ARG A 701 1.61 2.66 32.90
C ARG A 701 3.13 2.65 32.98
N LYS A 702 3.72 3.51 33.82
CA LYS A 702 5.17 3.54 34.03
C LYS A 702 5.65 2.24 34.66
N GLU A 703 4.99 1.74 35.69
CA GLU A 703 5.30 0.42 36.26
C GLU A 703 5.14 -0.72 35.23
N THR A 704 4.13 -0.65 34.36
CA THR A 704 3.94 -1.61 33.28
C THR A 704 5.10 -1.55 32.28
N ARG A 705 5.58 -0.35 31.91
CA ARG A 705 6.76 -0.16 31.04
C ARG A 705 8.03 -0.70 31.70
N ASP A 706 8.31 -0.31 32.94
CA ASP A 706 9.50 -0.75 33.68
C ASP A 706 9.59 -2.29 33.77
N ARG A 707 8.43 -2.97 33.99
CA ARG A 707 8.33 -4.44 33.98
C ARG A 707 8.55 -5.05 32.59
N ILE A 708 8.07 -4.41 31.52
CA ILE A 708 8.33 -4.86 30.14
C ILE A 708 9.83 -4.78 29.85
N ASP A 709 10.49 -3.68 30.22
CA ASP A 709 11.93 -3.50 30.01
C ASP A 709 12.79 -4.44 30.88
N GLU A 710 12.32 -4.83 32.06
CA GLU A 710 12.92 -5.92 32.85
C GLU A 710 12.76 -7.29 32.14
N GLU A 711 11.56 -7.63 31.65
CA GLU A 711 11.33 -8.86 30.88
C GLU A 711 12.19 -8.91 29.60
N ARG A 712 12.37 -7.77 28.90
CA ARG A 712 13.24 -7.64 27.72
C ARG A 712 14.71 -7.89 28.02
N GLN A 713 15.22 -7.48 29.18
CA GLN A 713 16.61 -7.77 29.58
C GLN A 713 16.85 -9.27 29.69
N TYR A 714 15.98 -10.01 30.39
CA TYR A 714 16.10 -11.47 30.52
C TYR A 714 15.93 -12.19 29.17
N GLN A 715 14.99 -11.75 28.32
CA GLN A 715 14.81 -12.30 26.98
C GLN A 715 16.05 -12.09 26.10
N THR A 716 16.68 -10.91 26.19
CA THR A 716 17.91 -10.57 25.45
C THR A 716 19.09 -11.42 25.94
N GLU A 717 19.29 -11.54 27.25
CA GLU A 717 20.33 -12.41 27.83
C GLU A 717 20.15 -13.88 27.40
N ALA A 718 18.92 -14.39 27.48
CA ALA A 718 18.59 -15.75 27.06
C ALA A 718 18.77 -15.98 25.54
N CYS A 719 18.52 -14.97 24.70
CA CYS A 719 18.78 -15.02 23.26
C CYS A 719 20.28 -15.07 22.97
N ILE A 720 21.08 -14.16 23.56
CA ILE A 720 22.54 -14.14 23.43
C ILE A 720 23.14 -15.49 23.83
N VAL A 721 22.76 -16.01 25.00
CA VAL A 721 23.24 -17.32 25.51
C VAL A 721 22.86 -18.46 24.56
N ARG A 722 21.64 -18.47 24.01
CA ARG A 722 21.19 -19.50 23.05
C ARG A 722 22.02 -19.48 21.77
N VAL A 723 22.21 -18.30 21.19
CA VAL A 723 22.98 -18.10 19.96
C VAL A 723 24.46 -18.47 20.16
N MET A 724 25.08 -17.98 21.23
CA MET A 724 26.48 -18.28 21.53
C MET A 724 26.71 -19.75 21.90
N LYS A 725 25.75 -20.40 22.59
CA LYS A 725 25.81 -21.83 22.88
C LYS A 725 25.78 -22.69 21.62
N ASP A 726 25.07 -22.26 20.57
CA ASP A 726 25.04 -22.91 19.26
C ASP A 726 26.35 -22.66 18.47
N ARG A 727 26.65 -21.37 18.20
CA ARG A 727 27.76 -20.95 17.34
C ARG A 727 29.16 -21.13 17.95
N LYS A 728 29.27 -21.23 19.27
CA LYS A 728 30.51 -21.31 20.10
C LYS A 728 31.40 -20.07 20.07
N GLN A 729 31.62 -19.47 18.90
CA GLN A 729 32.39 -18.25 18.71
C GLN A 729 31.76 -17.40 17.62
N MET A 730 31.70 -16.08 17.79
CA MET A 730 31.09 -15.17 16.81
C MET A 730 31.61 -13.74 16.98
N SER A 731 31.62 -12.95 15.89
CA SER A 731 32.00 -11.54 15.94
C SER A 731 30.94 -10.68 16.65
N HIS A 732 31.34 -9.51 17.16
CA HIS A 732 30.43 -8.56 17.82
C HIS A 732 29.28 -8.12 16.92
N ASN A 733 29.56 -7.80 15.65
CA ASN A 733 28.54 -7.33 14.71
C ASN A 733 27.58 -8.46 14.33
N ASP A 734 28.09 -9.67 14.09
CA ASP A 734 27.25 -10.82 13.76
C ASP A 734 26.36 -11.23 14.94
N LEU A 735 26.89 -11.15 16.17
CA LEU A 735 26.10 -11.40 17.38
C LEU A 735 24.96 -10.39 17.56
N ILE A 736 25.24 -9.09 17.40
CA ILE A 736 24.21 -8.05 17.47
C ILE A 736 23.15 -8.27 16.38
N ASN A 737 23.57 -8.52 15.14
CA ASN A 737 22.65 -8.72 14.01
C ASN A 737 21.77 -9.98 14.20
N GLU A 738 22.34 -11.10 14.63
CA GLU A 738 21.61 -12.35 14.87
C GLU A 738 20.62 -12.22 16.04
N VAL A 739 21.04 -11.62 17.16
CA VAL A 739 20.17 -11.36 18.32
C VAL A 739 19.06 -10.37 17.96
N THR A 740 19.38 -9.31 17.22
CA THR A 740 18.39 -8.34 16.71
C THR A 740 17.34 -9.02 15.86
N ARG A 741 17.76 -9.86 14.89
CA ARG A 741 16.85 -10.59 14.01
C ARG A 741 15.93 -11.56 14.75
N GLN A 742 16.42 -12.25 15.78
CA GLN A 742 15.59 -13.18 16.56
C GLN A 742 14.57 -12.44 17.45
N LEU A 743 14.99 -11.34 18.10
CA LEU A 743 14.13 -10.56 19.00
C LEU A 743 13.13 -9.66 18.27
N ALA A 744 13.41 -9.23 17.04
CA ALA A 744 12.51 -8.43 16.18
C ALA A 744 11.11 -9.04 15.96
N THR A 745 10.93 -10.33 16.26
CA THR A 745 9.61 -10.99 16.25
C THR A 745 8.72 -10.61 17.44
N ARG A 746 9.27 -9.94 18.48
CA ARG A 746 8.61 -9.62 19.75
C ARG A 746 8.62 -8.13 20.09
N PHE A 747 9.76 -7.47 19.89
CA PHE A 747 10.00 -6.05 20.17
C PHE A 747 11.19 -5.57 19.32
N GLN A 748 11.43 -4.27 19.23
CA GLN A 748 12.60 -3.73 18.53
C GLN A 748 13.78 -3.55 19.49
N PRO A 749 14.81 -4.43 19.50
CA PRO A 749 15.89 -4.34 20.46
C PRO A 749 16.90 -3.25 20.08
N ASN A 750 17.27 -2.43 21.05
CA ASN A 750 18.34 -1.44 20.91
C ASN A 750 19.72 -2.13 20.91
N PRO A 751 20.58 -1.93 19.89
CA PRO A 751 21.94 -2.49 19.86
C PRO A 751 22.81 -2.13 21.07
N GLN A 752 22.60 -0.96 21.69
CA GLN A 752 23.35 -0.57 22.90
C GLN A 752 22.95 -1.43 24.11
N ASP A 753 21.68 -1.81 24.23
CA ASP A 753 21.21 -2.66 25.32
C ASP A 753 21.68 -4.11 25.12
N ILE A 754 21.68 -4.62 23.88
CA ILE A 754 22.32 -5.92 23.55
C ILE A 754 23.79 -5.89 24.00
N LYS A 755 24.55 -4.84 23.66
CA LYS A 755 25.94 -4.68 24.11
C LYS A 755 26.06 -4.68 25.63
N LYS A 756 25.24 -3.91 26.35
CA LYS A 756 25.20 -3.88 27.82
C LYS A 756 24.90 -5.27 28.42
N ARG A 757 24.05 -6.07 27.78
CA ARG A 757 23.77 -7.46 28.16
C ARG A 757 24.94 -8.41 27.87
N ILE A 758 25.68 -8.22 26.77
CA ILE A 758 26.91 -9.00 26.50
C ILE A 758 27.94 -8.78 27.60
N GLU A 759 28.21 -7.54 28.02
CA GLU A 759 29.13 -7.27 29.15
C GLU A 759 28.65 -7.97 30.43
N THR A 760 27.35 -7.86 30.74
CA THR A 760 26.74 -8.52 31.92
C THR A 760 26.89 -10.05 31.87
N LEU A 761 26.92 -10.66 30.68
CA LEU A 761 27.14 -12.10 30.48
C LEU A 761 28.62 -12.50 30.52
N ILE A 762 29.54 -11.58 30.24
CA ILE A 762 30.99 -11.76 30.45
C ILE A 762 31.29 -11.73 31.96
N ASP A 763 30.77 -10.74 32.68
CA ASP A 763 30.92 -10.61 34.15
C ASP A 763 30.35 -11.84 34.90
N ARG A 764 29.35 -12.51 34.32
CA ARG A 764 28.73 -13.74 34.85
C ARG A 764 29.37 -15.03 34.31
N GLU A 765 30.47 -14.94 33.56
CA GLU A 765 31.24 -16.07 33.00
C GLU A 765 30.45 -16.98 32.05
N TYR A 766 29.46 -16.44 31.32
CA TYR A 766 28.81 -17.13 30.20
C TYR A 766 29.57 -16.94 28.88
N LEU A 767 30.29 -15.83 28.76
CA LEU A 767 31.03 -15.43 27.56
C LEU A 767 32.44 -14.94 27.93
N GLU A 768 33.35 -15.08 26.98
CA GLU A 768 34.73 -14.56 27.05
C GLU A 768 35.02 -13.74 25.79
N ARG A 769 35.91 -12.74 25.87
CA ARG A 769 36.43 -12.04 24.68
C ARG A 769 37.60 -12.82 24.11
N CYS A 770 37.61 -13.04 22.80
CA CYS A 770 38.79 -13.57 22.11
C CYS A 770 39.94 -12.54 22.11
N ASP A 771 41.16 -13.00 21.80
CA ASP A 771 42.38 -12.17 21.76
C ASP A 771 42.26 -10.96 20.82
N ASP A 772 41.44 -11.08 19.76
CA ASP A 772 41.14 -10.01 18.81
C ASP A 772 40.30 -8.85 19.39
N ARG A 773 39.71 -9.04 20.59
CA ARG A 773 38.71 -8.20 21.27
C ARG A 773 37.46 -7.85 20.45
N LYS A 774 37.30 -8.46 19.27
CA LYS A 774 36.20 -8.24 18.29
C LYS A 774 35.26 -9.44 18.22
N SER A 775 35.69 -10.59 18.71
CA SER A 775 34.92 -11.82 18.78
C SER A 775 34.67 -12.23 20.24
N TYR A 776 33.57 -12.93 20.44
CA TYR A 776 33.21 -13.55 21.70
C TYR A 776 33.25 -15.08 21.59
N LYS A 777 33.52 -15.74 22.70
CA LYS A 777 33.55 -17.19 22.85
C LYS A 777 32.60 -17.62 23.96
N TYR A 778 31.87 -18.70 23.76
CA TYR A 778 30.94 -19.25 24.74
C TYR A 778 31.66 -20.11 25.78
N LEU A 779 31.42 -19.82 27.06
CA LEU A 779 31.95 -20.60 28.17
C LEU A 779 30.96 -21.70 28.58
N VAL A 780 31.39 -22.95 28.48
CA VAL A 780 30.62 -24.10 28.99
C VAL A 780 30.93 -24.24 30.49
N ARG A 781 30.02 -23.77 31.35
CA ARG A 781 30.01 -24.20 32.76
C ARG A 781 29.86 -25.73 32.79
N ARG A 782 30.82 -26.40 33.42
CA ARG A 782 30.78 -27.83 33.76
C ARG A 782 29.89 -28.07 34.97
#